data_AF-A0A8T3DHB4-F1
#
_entry.id   AF-A0A8T3DHB4-F1
#
_cell.length_a   1.000
_cell.length_b   1.000
_cell.length_c   1.000
_cell.angle_alpha   90.00
_cell.angle_beta   90.00
_cell.angle_gamma   90.00
#
_symmetry.space_group_name_H-M   'P 1'
#
loop_
_entity.id
_entity.type
_entity.pdbx_description
1 polymer ?
#
loop_
_entity_poly.entity_id
_entity_poly.type
_entity_poly.pdbx_seq_one_letter_code
_entity_poly.pdbx_strand_id
1 'polypeptide(L)'
;MEFRHKALPLIAHRVKMAERGQGDDETGEAKGPEGEGTMSNIEKMENGNAQPDSPVKKEEKSGMFKTFRQSIKKAGERSPLASNIRGLKEKRGPDFVKEGNIPETGISAPASPSQSIGSPKYSPLKGKGGFFKKDGENTDVSPQVVKDQPGHSRSLSDSSGIMGDILMKPGAALRRSLRLVGKKDKVTKQGPPQLVCKTLSETEELKQVEVEVEETYTLPEIPIIPLSVMQINKLIEMEVLEEAHLNLLSLREELKRERVGGDEGLSSLELANKEKDLKLLYSALQEKVKEIVRDSNKLPSRNKQLLVHVARIIQEEEKREMDPDSLFNGWRDIWKAAVQEGVQAKIESIHLDSREQNSAWLAVHLGLLGQAIVEDLENVKNELQGSYPRSFEVFTTYIGSYHHAIGQHIKKILQQKLDSKDCYSLLEWIINRFGSEKIMGSPTLQPDMREEDRTLSLESGLLDKIKKTYCDCVKDDLRTSLGNVVRLQSEMWTERMEPERNEEFYYSEMHMDIMTVVKSYIQNSQKIDSDLEKRIVCSCSEELKEFPQRFEREFRQCDTMADSSLQAEYQVTYINSFTILREQMEVYRECSPPQVEAVGREMEAVVDRLGQSLLEEFKTAVRPFLRRMMTRKWLSTDEDFKQIVKKTDNLSQLCRGMKPPYVQGFVNEVHYHMVKEYISQLMKNNYSCKNRKHEKAATKMREQWAELQDVFEDLKSTSHWLQPVGEHMCNIIGQKNKREIKENLDGLVKDYPDISKKHLSAVLYFRGMVRGRERQLILRRLTELKRTVGDSGDKSQALFSDIQVTINTDCLANVPLLCLPLFSADS
;
A
#
# COMPACT_ATOMS: atom_id res chain seq x y z
N MET A 1 -8.19 -58.44 4.27
CA MET A 1 -7.07 -59.39 4.28
C MET A 1 -5.81 -58.54 4.18
N GLU A 2 -5.18 -58.27 5.32
CA GLU A 2 -3.89 -58.89 5.74
C GLU A 2 -2.70 -58.23 4.98
N PHE A 3 -1.70 -57.63 5.62
CA PHE A 3 -1.13 -57.83 6.97
C PHE A 3 -0.95 -56.54 7.80
N ARG A 4 -0.92 -56.69 9.13
CA ARG A 4 -0.42 -55.68 10.11
C ARG A 4 0.99 -56.07 10.62
N HIS A 5 1.66 -55.08 11.22
CA HIS A 5 2.81 -55.13 12.17
C HIS A 5 4.25 -54.85 11.67
N LYS A 6 4.97 -54.12 12.56
CA LYS A 6 6.37 -53.65 12.54
C LYS A 6 6.59 -52.37 11.68
N ALA A 7 7.17 -51.27 12.19
CA ALA A 7 7.57 -50.94 13.57
C ALA A 7 7.65 -49.41 13.82
N LEU A 8 7.38 -49.00 15.06
CA LEU A 8 7.87 -47.80 15.75
C LEU A 8 8.71 -48.30 16.96
N PRO A 9 9.64 -47.53 17.58
CA PRO A 9 9.87 -46.09 17.42
C PRO A 9 11.36 -45.67 17.25
N LEU A 10 11.62 -44.66 16.40
CA LEU A 10 12.86 -43.87 16.43
C LEU A 10 12.55 -42.41 16.09
N ILE A 11 12.16 -41.63 17.11
CA ILE A 11 12.32 -40.17 17.31
C ILE A 11 11.77 -39.88 18.72
N ALA A 12 12.50 -40.36 19.74
CA ALA A 12 12.18 -40.15 21.15
C ALA A 12 13.43 -39.75 21.97
N HIS A 13 14.43 -39.17 21.29
CA HIS A 13 15.76 -38.88 21.85
C HIS A 13 16.29 -37.48 21.46
N ARG A 14 15.40 -36.50 21.20
CA ARG A 14 15.81 -35.10 20.99
C ARG A 14 14.96 -34.03 21.69
N VAL A 15 14.02 -34.45 22.55
CA VAL A 15 13.21 -33.55 23.41
C VAL A 15 13.33 -34.00 24.88
N LYS A 16 14.55 -34.31 25.33
CA LYS A 16 14.80 -34.79 26.71
C LYS A 16 16.16 -34.37 27.31
N MET A 17 16.66 -33.20 26.89
CA MET A 17 17.90 -32.57 27.40
C MET A 17 17.75 -31.03 27.45
N ALA A 18 16.64 -30.54 28.03
CA ALA A 18 16.43 -29.10 28.27
C ALA A 18 15.67 -28.78 29.58
N GLU A 19 15.22 -29.79 30.33
CA GLU A 19 14.45 -29.61 31.57
C GLU A 19 14.94 -30.57 32.67
N ARG A 20 15.99 -30.13 33.39
CA ARG A 20 16.32 -30.54 34.78
C ARG A 20 17.47 -29.67 35.29
N GLY A 21 17.18 -28.83 36.28
CA GLY A 21 18.15 -27.89 36.85
C GLY A 21 17.49 -26.81 37.71
N GLN A 22 16.71 -27.22 38.72
CA GLN A 22 16.25 -26.33 39.79
C GLN A 22 17.17 -26.49 41.01
N GLY A 23 17.42 -25.36 41.69
CA GLY A 23 17.55 -25.23 43.14
C GLY A 23 18.93 -25.43 43.76
N ASP A 24 19.33 -24.71 44.82
CA ASP A 24 18.68 -23.63 45.60
C ASP A 24 19.76 -22.75 46.31
N ASP A 25 19.36 -21.57 46.85
CA ASP A 25 19.96 -20.76 47.94
C ASP A 25 21.48 -20.38 47.94
N GLU A 26 21.95 -19.20 48.38
CA GLU A 26 21.59 -18.39 49.57
C GLU A 26 21.79 -16.87 49.36
N THR A 27 21.18 -16.07 50.24
CA THR A 27 21.32 -14.61 50.36
C THR A 27 22.46 -14.17 51.31
N GLY A 28 23.19 -13.09 50.98
CA GLY A 28 24.10 -12.43 51.92
C GLY A 28 24.54 -11.03 51.47
N GLU A 29 24.32 -10.01 52.30
CA GLU A 29 24.67 -8.61 52.01
C GLU A 29 26.13 -8.24 52.31
N ALA A 30 26.57 -7.15 51.66
CA ALA A 30 27.27 -6.01 52.26
C ALA A 30 28.75 -5.72 51.90
N LYS A 31 28.99 -4.40 51.71
CA LYS A 31 30.24 -3.62 51.72
C LYS A 31 31.17 -3.64 50.48
N GLY A 32 31.45 -2.44 49.97
CA GLY A 32 32.71 -2.11 49.26
C GLY A 32 33.88 -1.90 50.25
N PRO A 33 35.00 -1.25 49.88
CA PRO A 33 35.01 0.02 49.10
C PRO A 33 36.14 0.15 48.05
N GLU A 34 36.20 1.33 47.41
CA GLU A 34 37.37 2.13 46.98
C GLU A 34 38.59 1.51 46.23
N GLY A 35 39.14 2.28 45.27
CA GLY A 35 40.48 2.02 44.71
C GLY A 35 40.79 2.76 43.40
N GLU A 36 41.45 3.92 43.48
CA GLU A 36 41.99 4.69 42.34
C GLU A 36 43.20 3.99 41.68
N GLY A 37 43.60 4.38 40.45
CA GLY A 37 44.79 3.75 39.83
C GLY A 37 45.21 4.19 38.42
N THR A 38 45.49 5.48 38.24
CA THR A 38 46.15 6.15 37.10
C THR A 38 47.20 5.42 36.24
N MET A 39 47.21 5.78 34.94
CA MET A 39 48.36 6.15 34.09
C MET A 39 49.36 5.11 33.51
N SER A 40 49.31 4.99 32.17
CA SER A 40 50.28 5.58 31.21
C SER A 40 51.00 4.65 30.21
N ASN A 41 51.00 5.13 28.96
CA ASN A 41 52.06 5.12 27.93
C ASN A 41 52.84 3.83 27.62
N ILE A 42 52.85 3.47 26.33
CA ILE A 42 54.06 3.47 25.48
C ILE A 42 53.66 3.64 24.01
N GLU A 43 54.53 4.25 23.21
CA GLU A 43 54.28 4.67 21.83
C GLU A 43 54.73 3.67 20.74
N LYS A 44 54.16 3.86 19.53
CA LYS A 44 54.82 3.88 18.19
C LYS A 44 55.05 2.60 17.36
N MET A 45 54.90 2.85 16.05
CA MET A 45 55.44 2.15 14.85
C MET A 45 54.86 0.78 14.48
N GLU A 46 54.74 0.40 13.20
CA GLU A 46 54.48 1.15 11.94
C GLU A 46 54.13 0.13 10.83
N ASN A 47 53.38 0.54 9.81
CA ASN A 47 53.18 -0.15 8.51
C ASN A 47 52.83 -1.66 8.47
N GLY A 48 51.58 -1.94 8.06
CA GLY A 48 51.15 -3.24 7.54
C GLY A 48 50.07 -3.07 6.47
N ASN A 49 50.49 -2.85 5.21
CA ASN A 49 49.57 -2.71 4.08
C ASN A 49 48.96 -4.08 3.70
N ALA A 50 47.69 -4.32 4.03
CA ALA A 50 47.00 -5.55 3.66
C ALA A 50 45.48 -5.37 3.54
N GLN A 51 45.01 -5.28 2.28
CA GLN A 51 43.75 -5.88 1.86
C GLN A 51 44.07 -6.80 0.65
N PRO A 52 43.31 -7.88 0.44
CA PRO A 52 42.05 -7.68 -0.28
C PRO A 52 40.85 -8.36 0.40
N ASP A 53 39.66 -7.83 0.12
CA ASP A 53 38.40 -8.50 0.44
C ASP A 53 38.30 -9.85 -0.28
N SER A 54 37.94 -10.89 0.46
CA SER A 54 37.61 -12.18 -0.12
C SER A 54 36.19 -12.14 -0.71
N PRO A 55 35.97 -12.59 -1.97
CA PRO A 55 34.64 -12.66 -2.57
C PRO A 55 33.64 -13.45 -1.71
N VAL A 56 34.12 -14.50 -1.04
CA VAL A 56 33.35 -15.38 -0.15
C VAL A 56 32.63 -14.60 0.95
N LYS A 57 33.28 -13.60 1.58
CA LYS A 57 32.62 -12.78 2.62
C LYS A 57 31.53 -11.89 2.03
N LYS A 58 31.72 -11.35 0.81
CA LYS A 58 30.72 -10.53 0.11
C LYS A 58 29.51 -11.39 -0.31
N GLU A 59 29.73 -12.65 -0.69
CA GLU A 59 28.67 -13.63 -0.97
C GLU A 59 27.91 -14.10 0.28
N GLU A 60 28.59 -14.43 1.38
CA GLU A 60 27.95 -14.81 2.65
C GLU A 60 27.07 -13.68 3.20
N LYS A 61 27.58 -12.44 3.22
CA LYS A 61 26.83 -11.24 3.59
C LYS A 61 25.66 -10.99 2.65
N SER A 62 25.88 -11.06 1.32
CA SER A 62 24.78 -10.96 0.33
C SER A 62 23.72 -12.05 0.54
N GLY A 63 24.12 -13.26 0.93
CA GLY A 63 23.23 -14.35 1.30
C GLY A 63 22.37 -14.02 2.53
N MET A 64 22.99 -13.49 3.60
CA MET A 64 22.31 -13.03 4.81
C MET A 64 21.33 -11.87 4.52
N PHE A 65 21.74 -10.89 3.71
CA PHE A 65 20.85 -9.81 3.28
C PHE A 65 19.72 -10.31 2.39
N LYS A 66 19.93 -11.34 1.55
CA LYS A 66 18.87 -11.98 0.76
C LYS A 66 17.87 -12.75 1.64
N THR A 67 18.31 -13.51 2.64
CA THR A 67 17.39 -14.14 3.59
C THR A 67 16.68 -13.13 4.48
N PHE A 68 17.33 -12.02 4.84
CA PHE A 68 16.69 -10.93 5.56
C PHE A 68 15.69 -10.15 4.71
N ARG A 69 15.99 -9.79 3.45
CA ARG A 69 15.02 -9.20 2.51
C ARG A 69 13.86 -10.17 2.22
N GLN A 70 14.13 -11.47 2.15
CA GLN A 70 13.06 -12.47 2.17
C GLN A 70 12.24 -12.38 3.46
N SER A 71 12.82 -12.07 4.63
CA SER A 71 12.06 -11.83 5.86
C SER A 71 11.17 -10.58 5.80
N ILE A 72 11.58 -9.50 5.11
CA ILE A 72 10.71 -8.34 4.85
C ILE A 72 9.62 -8.69 3.82
N LYS A 73 9.95 -9.41 2.75
CA LYS A 73 8.97 -9.93 1.78
C LYS A 73 8.00 -10.92 2.45
N LYS A 74 8.44 -11.64 3.50
CA LYS A 74 7.63 -12.47 4.42
C LYS A 74 6.88 -11.67 5.50
N ALA A 75 7.32 -10.46 5.86
CA ALA A 75 6.45 -9.51 6.55
C ALA A 75 5.33 -9.06 5.60
N GLY A 76 5.60 -8.97 4.29
CA GLY A 76 4.60 -8.95 3.23
C GLY A 76 3.74 -10.23 3.13
N GLU A 77 4.19 -11.38 3.63
CA GLU A 77 3.36 -12.59 3.86
C GLU A 77 2.51 -12.49 5.14
N ARG A 78 2.49 -11.35 5.84
CA ARG A 78 1.34 -10.93 6.68
C ARG A 78 0.13 -10.51 5.83
N SER A 79 0.34 -10.17 4.56
CA SER A 79 -0.74 -10.12 3.58
C SER A 79 -1.23 -11.54 3.25
N PRO A 80 -2.52 -11.85 3.44
CA PRO A 80 -3.06 -13.23 3.38
C PRO A 80 -3.03 -13.94 2.01
N LEU A 81 -2.64 -13.27 0.91
CA LEU A 81 -2.60 -13.86 -0.44
C LEU A 81 -1.20 -13.96 -1.07
N ALA A 82 -0.13 -13.72 -0.30
CA ALA A 82 1.24 -13.73 -0.80
C ALA A 82 1.73 -15.10 -1.35
N SER A 83 1.02 -16.20 -1.07
CA SER A 83 1.34 -17.56 -1.54
C SER A 83 1.16 -17.77 -3.05
N ASN A 84 0.27 -17.03 -3.73
CA ASN A 84 -0.13 -17.33 -5.11
C ASN A 84 0.58 -16.51 -6.21
N ILE A 85 1.42 -15.53 -5.87
CA ILE A 85 2.05 -14.63 -6.85
C ILE A 85 3.31 -15.24 -7.52
N ARG A 86 3.75 -16.44 -7.12
CA ARG A 86 4.90 -17.15 -7.76
C ARG A 86 4.61 -17.73 -9.16
N GLY A 87 3.37 -17.64 -9.65
CA GLY A 87 2.90 -18.31 -10.87
C GLY A 87 3.17 -17.62 -12.22
N LEU A 88 3.63 -16.36 -12.24
CA LEU A 88 3.90 -15.60 -13.47
C LEU A 88 5.38 -15.21 -13.57
N LYS A 89 6.20 -16.15 -14.01
CA LYS A 89 7.61 -15.91 -14.38
C LYS A 89 7.68 -15.60 -15.87
N GLU A 90 8.17 -14.41 -16.22
CA GLU A 90 8.47 -14.05 -17.60
C GLU A 90 9.48 -15.02 -18.24
N LYS A 91 9.27 -15.35 -19.51
CA LYS A 91 10.24 -16.11 -20.31
C LYS A 91 11.43 -15.21 -20.66
N ARG A 92 12.61 -15.54 -20.17
CA ARG A 92 13.88 -15.23 -20.87
C ARG A 92 14.53 -16.55 -21.29
N GLY A 93 14.91 -16.61 -22.57
CA GLY A 93 15.59 -17.77 -23.16
C GLY A 93 17.06 -17.89 -22.70
N PRO A 94 17.70 -19.05 -22.96
CA PRO A 94 19.04 -19.33 -22.48
C PRO A 94 20.12 -18.91 -23.50
N ASP A 95 21.33 -18.65 -22.99
CA ASP A 95 22.57 -19.36 -23.34
C ASP A 95 23.80 -18.49 -23.07
N PHE A 96 24.75 -19.04 -22.29
CA PHE A 96 26.20 -18.92 -22.50
C PHE A 96 26.91 -19.79 -21.44
N VAL A 97 27.38 -20.98 -21.85
CA VAL A 97 28.25 -21.84 -21.05
C VAL A 97 29.67 -21.74 -21.60
N LYS A 98 30.67 -21.64 -20.72
CA LYS A 98 32.09 -21.58 -21.08
C LYS A 98 32.70 -22.96 -21.31
N GLU A 99 33.80 -22.97 -22.06
CA GLU A 99 34.50 -24.14 -22.62
C GLU A 99 35.13 -25.10 -21.60
N GLY A 100 35.36 -26.33 -22.07
CA GLY A 100 36.31 -27.30 -21.52
C GLY A 100 36.85 -28.22 -22.63
N ASN A 101 38.18 -28.35 -22.72
CA ASN A 101 38.94 -29.16 -23.70
C ASN A 101 38.66 -30.69 -23.54
N ILE A 102 39.06 -31.66 -24.39
CA ILE A 102 40.28 -31.92 -25.20
C ILE A 102 39.92 -32.92 -26.39
N PRO A 103 40.83 -33.61 -27.15
CA PRO A 103 41.31 -33.27 -28.50
C PRO A 103 40.98 -34.22 -29.70
N GLU A 104 41.39 -33.76 -30.90
CA GLU A 104 42.07 -34.48 -32.01
C GLU A 104 41.35 -35.29 -33.12
N THR A 105 41.87 -35.04 -34.35
CA THR A 105 41.68 -35.75 -35.66
C THR A 105 40.27 -35.71 -36.32
N GLY A 106 40.11 -35.36 -37.60
CA GLY A 106 41.05 -34.78 -38.57
C GLY A 106 40.47 -34.63 -40.01
N ILE A 107 41.26 -34.00 -40.89
CA ILE A 107 41.20 -34.03 -42.38
C ILE A 107 40.26 -33.07 -43.15
N SER A 108 40.91 -32.31 -44.05
CA SER A 108 40.44 -31.63 -45.29
C SER A 108 39.62 -30.33 -45.21
N ALA A 109 40.28 -29.24 -45.61
CA ALA A 109 39.69 -28.15 -46.41
C ALA A 109 39.77 -28.55 -47.93
N PRO A 110 39.22 -27.77 -48.90
CA PRO A 110 39.77 -26.44 -49.23
C PRO A 110 38.79 -25.37 -49.77
N ALA A 111 39.38 -24.19 -49.99
CA ALA A 111 39.07 -23.20 -51.05
C ALA A 111 37.93 -22.17 -50.84
N SER A 112 38.33 -20.99 -50.34
CA SER A 112 37.89 -19.67 -50.82
C SER A 112 38.15 -19.52 -52.34
N PRO A 113 37.53 -18.55 -53.07
CA PRO A 113 37.82 -17.11 -52.97
C PRO A 113 36.54 -16.23 -53.00
N SER A 114 36.51 -14.89 -52.91
CA SER A 114 37.36 -13.79 -52.43
C SER A 114 36.75 -12.52 -53.06
N GLN A 115 36.72 -11.40 -52.33
CA GLN A 115 36.89 -10.02 -52.87
C GLN A 115 35.77 -9.44 -53.81
N SER A 116 35.53 -8.12 -53.90
CA SER A 116 35.95 -6.98 -53.07
C SER A 116 35.29 -5.65 -53.52
N ILE A 117 35.26 -4.65 -52.63
CA ILE A 117 35.45 -3.20 -52.89
C ILE A 117 34.38 -2.44 -53.71
N GLY A 118 33.98 -1.26 -53.20
CA GLY A 118 33.84 -0.06 -54.06
C GLY A 118 32.60 0.84 -53.87
N SER A 119 32.62 1.75 -52.88
CA SER A 119 31.88 3.03 -52.96
C SER A 119 32.71 4.06 -53.76
N PRO A 120 32.13 5.06 -54.45
CA PRO A 120 31.86 6.35 -53.78
C PRO A 120 30.70 7.21 -54.37
N LYS A 121 30.53 8.41 -53.80
CA LYS A 121 29.53 9.47 -54.13
C LYS A 121 29.85 10.23 -55.44
N TYR A 122 28.85 10.84 -56.11
CA TYR A 122 28.75 12.29 -56.46
C TYR A 122 27.58 12.63 -57.42
N SER A 123 27.00 13.83 -57.27
CA SER A 123 26.08 14.54 -58.22
C SER A 123 26.91 15.37 -59.27
N PRO A 124 26.43 16.29 -60.17
CA PRO A 124 25.10 16.95 -60.30
C PRO A 124 24.58 17.44 -61.72
N LEU A 125 23.40 18.09 -61.73
CA LEU A 125 22.93 19.30 -62.49
C LEU A 125 22.64 19.38 -64.01
N LYS A 126 21.41 19.89 -64.32
CA LYS A 126 20.97 20.83 -65.40
C LYS A 126 19.43 21.08 -65.31
N GLY A 127 18.80 22.25 -65.59
CA GLY A 127 19.27 23.65 -65.44
C GLY A 127 18.84 24.69 -66.52
N LYS A 128 17.60 25.26 -66.52
CA LYS A 128 17.21 26.49 -67.29
C LYS A 128 15.80 27.09 -66.93
N GLY A 129 15.72 28.43 -66.76
CA GLY A 129 14.52 29.31 -66.71
C GLY A 129 13.76 29.36 -65.36
N GLY A 130 13.40 30.48 -64.70
CA GLY A 130 13.35 31.93 -65.01
C GLY A 130 11.88 32.41 -65.18
N PHE A 131 11.35 33.48 -64.56
CA PHE A 131 11.86 34.50 -63.61
C PHE A 131 10.65 35.29 -62.99
N PHE A 132 10.68 35.68 -61.70
CA PHE A 132 9.75 36.63 -61.00
C PHE A 132 8.23 36.29 -60.93
N LYS A 133 7.41 36.77 -59.97
CA LYS A 133 7.62 37.66 -58.80
C LYS A 133 6.65 37.28 -57.64
N LYS A 134 6.97 37.69 -56.41
CA LYS A 134 6.06 37.71 -55.24
C LYS A 134 5.67 39.19 -54.96
N ASP A 135 4.99 39.41 -53.83
CA ASP A 135 4.60 40.70 -53.21
C ASP A 135 3.28 41.27 -53.79
N GLY A 136 2.37 41.85 -53.00
CA GLY A 136 2.35 42.05 -51.54
C GLY A 136 1.14 42.91 -51.10
N GLU A 137 1.18 43.35 -49.84
CA GLU A 137 0.36 44.40 -49.20
C GLU A 137 -1.10 44.13 -48.76
N ASN A 138 -1.21 44.15 -47.43
CA ASN A 138 -2.38 44.48 -46.62
C ASN A 138 -3.11 45.77 -47.08
N THR A 139 -4.40 45.89 -46.78
CA THR A 139 -4.84 47.03 -45.97
C THR A 139 -6.10 46.76 -45.15
N ASP A 140 -6.05 47.33 -43.96
CA ASP A 140 -6.99 47.40 -42.84
C ASP A 140 -8.38 47.98 -43.18
N VAL A 141 -9.31 47.92 -42.19
CA VAL A 141 -10.46 48.82 -41.89
C VAL A 141 -11.67 48.03 -41.32
N SER A 142 -11.86 48.15 -40.01
CA SER A 142 -13.16 48.10 -39.29
C SER A 142 -13.66 49.56 -39.08
N PRO A 143 -14.81 49.92 -38.43
CA PRO A 143 -15.74 49.09 -37.63
C PRO A 143 -17.27 49.48 -37.64
N GLN A 144 -18.07 48.77 -36.81
CA GLN A 144 -19.43 49.11 -36.27
C GLN A 144 -20.62 49.21 -37.27
N VAL A 145 -21.91 49.10 -36.89
CA VAL A 145 -22.63 48.94 -35.59
C VAL A 145 -23.71 47.82 -35.73
N VAL A 146 -24.42 47.27 -34.73
CA VAL A 146 -25.59 47.81 -33.97
C VAL A 146 -26.00 46.82 -32.82
N LYS A 147 -26.49 47.38 -31.69
CA LYS A 147 -27.45 46.97 -30.61
C LYS A 147 -28.34 45.69 -30.69
N ASP A 148 -28.98 45.17 -29.62
CA ASP A 148 -29.30 45.66 -28.24
C ASP A 148 -29.40 44.53 -27.16
N GLN A 149 -29.50 44.91 -25.87
CA GLN A 149 -29.75 44.08 -24.64
C GLN A 149 -30.92 44.71 -23.81
N PRO A 150 -31.34 44.28 -22.57
CA PRO A 150 -30.86 43.25 -21.61
C PRO A 150 -31.99 42.22 -21.22
N GLY A 151 -32.03 41.42 -20.14
CA GLY A 151 -31.10 41.00 -19.05
C GLY A 151 -31.81 40.48 -17.76
N HIS A 152 -31.05 39.88 -16.81
CA HIS A 152 -31.44 39.30 -15.48
C HIS A 152 -32.35 38.03 -15.48
N SER A 153 -32.29 37.07 -14.53
CA SER A 153 -31.22 36.57 -13.62
C SER A 153 -31.67 35.31 -12.82
N ARG A 154 -30.71 34.48 -12.33
CA ARG A 154 -30.78 33.50 -11.20
C ARG A 154 -31.42 32.09 -11.35
N SER A 155 -30.54 31.08 -11.34
CA SER A 155 -30.47 29.87 -10.48
C SER A 155 -31.74 29.12 -9.99
N LEU A 156 -31.80 27.79 -10.19
CA LEU A 156 -31.55 26.77 -9.14
C LEU A 156 -31.75 25.30 -9.62
N SER A 157 -30.88 24.42 -9.11
CA SER A 157 -31.00 23.00 -8.72
C SER A 157 -32.06 21.99 -9.26
N ASP A 158 -31.58 20.74 -9.31
CA ASP A 158 -32.25 19.46 -9.00
C ASP A 158 -33.05 18.64 -10.06
N SER A 159 -32.35 17.60 -10.53
CA SER A 159 -32.64 16.18 -10.23
C SER A 159 -33.70 15.36 -11.00
N SER A 160 -33.22 14.16 -11.41
CA SER A 160 -33.92 12.85 -11.45
C SER A 160 -35.26 12.68 -12.21
N GLY A 161 -35.15 12.19 -13.45
CA GLY A 161 -35.39 10.75 -13.73
C GLY A 161 -36.77 10.25 -14.19
N ILE A 162 -36.79 8.94 -14.47
CA ILE A 162 -37.93 8.00 -14.60
C ILE A 162 -38.58 7.80 -16.00
N MET A 163 -38.67 6.51 -16.37
CA MET A 163 -39.50 5.84 -17.40
C MET A 163 -39.31 6.20 -18.90
N GLY A 164 -39.56 5.28 -19.83
CA GLY A 164 -39.96 3.87 -19.71
C GLY A 164 -40.83 3.37 -20.88
N ASP A 165 -40.86 2.05 -21.07
CA ASP A 165 -41.75 1.27 -21.96
C ASP A 165 -41.56 1.46 -23.49
N ILE A 166 -41.73 0.44 -24.36
CA ILE A 166 -42.95 -0.36 -24.60
C ILE A 166 -42.65 -1.77 -25.19
N LEU A 167 -43.13 -2.80 -24.46
CA LEU A 167 -43.86 -4.03 -24.86
C LEU A 167 -43.49 -4.93 -26.09
N MET A 168 -43.01 -6.15 -25.77
CA MET A 168 -43.62 -7.50 -25.98
C MET A 168 -44.05 -8.10 -27.36
N LYS A 169 -43.37 -9.21 -27.74
CA LYS A 169 -43.90 -10.59 -28.13
C LYS A 169 -44.83 -10.74 -29.38
N PRO A 170 -45.24 -11.98 -29.81
CA PRO A 170 -44.76 -13.37 -29.56
C PRO A 170 -44.53 -14.23 -30.85
N GLY A 171 -44.08 -15.49 -30.71
CA GLY A 171 -44.12 -16.53 -31.76
C GLY A 171 -43.73 -17.92 -31.26
N ALA A 172 -44.35 -19.01 -31.74
CA ALA A 172 -44.28 -20.34 -31.10
C ALA A 172 -43.98 -21.53 -32.03
N ALA A 173 -43.43 -22.59 -31.41
CA ALA A 173 -43.50 -24.03 -31.75
C ALA A 173 -42.93 -24.56 -33.09
N LEU A 174 -42.08 -25.60 -32.99
CA LEU A 174 -42.04 -26.71 -33.95
C LEU A 174 -41.46 -28.00 -33.34
N ARG A 175 -42.14 -29.12 -33.57
CA ARG A 175 -41.68 -30.49 -33.24
C ARG A 175 -40.91 -31.08 -34.43
N ARG A 176 -39.89 -31.90 -34.18
CA ARG A 176 -39.82 -33.31 -34.67
C ARG A 176 -38.56 -34.05 -34.23
N SER A 177 -38.73 -35.35 -34.02
CA SER A 177 -37.69 -36.34 -33.77
C SER A 177 -37.44 -37.20 -35.01
N LEU A 178 -36.26 -37.82 -35.11
CA LEU A 178 -35.98 -38.94 -36.01
C LEU A 178 -35.18 -40.03 -35.27
N ARG A 179 -35.53 -41.29 -35.57
CA ARG A 179 -34.76 -42.51 -35.21
C ARG A 179 -33.67 -42.75 -36.28
N LEU A 180 -32.79 -43.76 -36.31
CA LEU A 180 -32.88 -45.18 -35.91
C LEU A 180 -31.48 -45.87 -36.08
N VAL A 181 -31.40 -47.19 -35.80
CA VAL A 181 -30.31 -48.18 -36.08
C VAL A 181 -29.19 -48.28 -35.02
N GLY A 182 -28.78 -49.45 -34.49
CA GLY A 182 -29.38 -50.81 -34.50
C GLY A 182 -28.42 -52.01 -34.73
N LYS A 183 -28.30 -52.94 -33.75
CA LYS A 183 -27.85 -54.37 -33.80
C LYS A 183 -27.98 -54.94 -32.34
N LYS A 184 -28.71 -56.00 -31.97
CA LYS A 184 -28.85 -57.43 -32.41
C LYS A 184 -27.61 -58.30 -32.11
N ASP A 185 -27.68 -59.53 -31.57
CA ASP A 185 -28.81 -60.43 -31.19
C ASP A 185 -28.34 -61.62 -30.26
N LYS A 186 -29.30 -62.43 -29.75
CA LYS A 186 -29.24 -63.80 -29.14
C LYS A 186 -29.18 -63.91 -27.60
N VAL A 187 -30.06 -64.58 -26.81
CA VAL A 187 -31.05 -65.72 -26.89
C VAL A 187 -30.60 -66.86 -25.93
N THR A 188 -31.08 -66.92 -24.67
CA THR A 188 -32.25 -67.68 -24.11
C THR A 188 -32.09 -69.21 -23.98
N LYS A 189 -32.13 -69.77 -22.75
CA LYS A 189 -32.91 -71.00 -22.36
C LYS A 189 -32.88 -71.37 -20.86
N GLN A 190 -33.88 -72.17 -20.47
CA GLN A 190 -34.36 -72.60 -19.14
C GLN A 190 -33.40 -73.51 -18.30
N GLY A 191 -33.58 -73.58 -16.97
CA GLY A 191 -32.96 -74.57 -16.03
C GLY A 191 -34.00 -75.59 -15.49
N PRO A 192 -33.94 -76.15 -14.25
CA PRO A 192 -32.86 -76.31 -13.23
C PRO A 192 -32.63 -77.83 -12.87
N PRO A 193 -31.87 -78.24 -11.80
CA PRO A 193 -32.42 -78.29 -10.43
C PRO A 193 -31.44 -78.11 -9.21
N GLN A 194 -32.05 -77.66 -8.10
CA GLN A 194 -31.73 -77.74 -6.65
C GLN A 194 -30.45 -78.42 -6.10
N LEU A 195 -29.84 -77.74 -5.09
CA LEU A 195 -29.82 -78.27 -3.70
C LEU A 195 -29.69 -77.14 -2.63
N VAL A 196 -30.77 -76.94 -1.85
CA VAL A 196 -30.87 -76.64 -0.39
C VAL A 196 -29.72 -75.83 0.26
N CYS A 197 -29.87 -74.65 0.88
CA CYS A 197 -31.02 -73.84 1.36
C CYS A 197 -30.56 -72.34 1.52
N LYS A 198 -31.17 -71.36 2.24
CA LYS A 198 -32.25 -71.32 3.24
C LYS A 198 -32.98 -69.93 3.29
N THR A 199 -34.14 -69.92 3.94
CA THR A 199 -34.95 -68.83 4.53
C THR A 199 -34.16 -67.86 5.46
N LEU A 200 -34.46 -66.56 5.69
CA LEU A 200 -35.60 -65.60 5.57
C LEU A 200 -34.99 -64.17 5.33
N SER A 201 -35.67 -63.06 5.00
CA SER A 201 -37.06 -62.68 4.64
C SER A 201 -37.02 -61.28 3.99
N GLU A 202 -38.09 -60.87 3.29
CA GLU A 202 -38.23 -59.49 2.79
C GLU A 202 -38.20 -58.43 3.92
N THR A 203 -37.61 -57.27 3.65
CA THR A 203 -37.91 -56.02 4.36
C THR A 203 -38.68 -55.12 3.41
N GLU A 204 -39.94 -54.86 3.73
CA GLU A 204 -40.80 -53.96 2.98
C GLU A 204 -40.24 -52.53 3.00
N GLU A 205 -40.35 -51.84 1.85
CA GLU A 205 -40.12 -50.39 1.79
C GLU A 205 -41.30 -49.68 2.50
N LEU A 206 -41.13 -49.41 3.80
CA LEU A 206 -42.02 -48.51 4.53
C LEU A 206 -41.89 -47.09 3.96
N LYS A 207 -42.83 -46.74 3.07
CA LYS A 207 -43.09 -45.33 2.72
C LYS A 207 -43.45 -44.57 3.99
N GLN A 208 -42.53 -43.73 4.46
CA GLN A 208 -42.87 -42.69 5.42
C GLN A 208 -43.88 -41.76 4.75
N VAL A 209 -45.09 -41.68 5.32
CA VAL A 209 -46.07 -40.67 4.96
C VAL A 209 -45.58 -39.35 5.57
N GLU A 210 -45.36 -38.34 4.72
CA GLU A 210 -45.17 -36.97 5.19
C GLU A 210 -46.46 -36.52 5.88
N VAL A 211 -46.42 -36.40 7.20
CA VAL A 211 -47.49 -35.79 7.98
C VAL A 211 -47.28 -34.28 7.91
N GLU A 212 -47.83 -33.63 6.89
CA GLU A 212 -47.99 -32.16 6.94
C GLU A 212 -48.83 -31.81 8.18
N VAL A 213 -48.29 -30.98 9.06
CA VAL A 213 -49.02 -30.50 10.25
C VAL A 213 -50.06 -29.48 9.80
N GLU A 214 -51.35 -29.82 9.97
CA GLU A 214 -52.47 -28.95 9.59
C GLU A 214 -52.38 -27.57 10.26
N GLU A 215 -52.65 -26.51 9.51
CA GLU A 215 -52.58 -25.12 10.02
C GLU A 215 -53.62 -24.84 11.12
N THR A 216 -54.73 -25.58 11.13
CA THR A 216 -55.79 -25.47 12.14
C THR A 216 -55.85 -26.70 13.04
N TYR A 217 -55.08 -26.69 14.13
CA TYR A 217 -55.19 -27.68 15.20
C TYR A 217 -56.58 -27.63 15.87
N THR A 218 -57.29 -28.76 15.87
CA THR A 218 -58.47 -29.03 16.69
C THR A 218 -58.06 -29.76 17.96
N LEU A 219 -58.39 -29.20 19.13
CA LEU A 219 -58.06 -29.80 20.42
C LEU A 219 -58.79 -31.15 20.62
N PRO A 220 -58.10 -32.20 21.09
CA PRO A 220 -58.75 -33.40 21.63
C PRO A 220 -59.66 -33.10 22.82
N GLU A 221 -60.54 -34.02 23.19
CA GLU A 221 -61.43 -33.83 24.34
C GLU A 221 -60.64 -33.60 25.64
N ILE A 222 -60.90 -32.48 26.31
CA ILE A 222 -60.27 -32.14 27.58
C ILE A 222 -60.78 -33.11 28.67
N PRO A 223 -59.90 -33.75 29.45
CA PRO A 223 -60.30 -34.62 30.56
C PRO A 223 -61.23 -33.89 31.54
N ILE A 224 -62.37 -34.51 31.89
CA ILE A 224 -63.36 -33.91 32.79
C ILE A 224 -62.81 -33.74 34.22
N ILE A 225 -61.87 -34.62 34.61
CA ILE A 225 -61.16 -34.63 35.89
C ILE A 225 -59.66 -34.54 35.58
N PRO A 226 -58.92 -33.54 36.08
CA PRO A 226 -57.47 -33.46 35.86
C PRO A 226 -56.73 -34.51 36.69
N LEU A 227 -55.59 -34.97 36.17
CA LEU A 227 -54.59 -35.69 36.96
C LEU A 227 -54.02 -34.80 38.08
N SER A 228 -53.48 -35.41 39.14
CA SER A 228 -52.83 -34.65 40.21
C SER A 228 -51.60 -33.88 39.71
N VAL A 229 -51.27 -32.77 40.38
CA VAL A 229 -50.11 -31.91 40.06
C VAL A 229 -48.81 -32.73 39.87
N MET A 230 -48.56 -33.72 40.72
CA MET A 230 -47.40 -34.61 40.59
C MET A 230 -47.45 -35.53 39.37
N GLN A 231 -48.63 -36.02 38.98
CA GLN A 231 -48.80 -36.84 37.78
C GLN A 231 -48.62 -36.00 36.51
N ILE A 232 -49.16 -34.78 36.47
CA ILE A 232 -48.96 -33.85 35.36
C ILE A 232 -47.48 -33.50 35.20
N ASN A 233 -46.79 -33.15 36.29
CA ASN A 233 -45.34 -32.89 36.25
C ASN A 233 -44.55 -34.11 35.75
N LYS A 234 -44.94 -35.33 36.14
CA LYS A 234 -44.30 -36.56 35.66
C LYS A 234 -44.53 -36.80 34.16
N LEU A 235 -45.70 -36.45 33.61
CA LEU A 235 -45.94 -36.51 32.16
C LEU A 235 -45.07 -35.51 31.40
N ILE A 236 -44.87 -34.30 31.96
CA ILE A 236 -43.95 -33.28 31.45
C ILE A 236 -42.50 -33.79 31.47
N GLU A 237 -42.05 -34.41 32.56
CA GLU A 237 -40.73 -35.03 32.69
C GLU A 237 -40.51 -36.21 31.72
N MET A 238 -41.57 -36.96 31.42
CA MET A 238 -41.57 -38.11 30.50
C MET A 238 -41.77 -37.73 29.02
N GLU A 239 -41.79 -36.44 28.68
CA GLU A 239 -41.98 -35.93 27.30
C GLU A 239 -43.35 -36.29 26.67
N VAL A 240 -44.36 -36.66 27.49
CA VAL A 240 -45.74 -36.95 27.04
C VAL A 240 -46.55 -35.65 26.97
N LEU A 241 -46.13 -34.75 26.09
CA LEU A 241 -46.52 -33.33 26.10
C LEU A 241 -48.02 -33.08 25.87
N GLU A 242 -48.65 -33.84 24.96
CA GLU A 242 -50.07 -33.65 24.59
C GLU A 242 -51.01 -34.02 25.74
N GLU A 243 -50.77 -35.16 26.41
CA GLU A 243 -51.52 -35.58 27.59
C GLU A 243 -51.29 -34.63 28.78
N ALA A 244 -50.04 -34.16 28.96
CA ALA A 244 -49.72 -33.16 29.97
C ALA A 244 -50.47 -31.83 29.75
N HIS A 245 -50.51 -31.34 28.50
CA HIS A 245 -51.20 -30.09 28.16
C HIS A 245 -52.72 -30.20 28.31
N LEU A 246 -53.34 -31.30 27.87
CA LEU A 246 -54.78 -31.53 28.06
C LEU A 246 -55.18 -31.55 29.55
N ASN A 247 -54.35 -32.16 30.41
CA ASN A 247 -54.56 -32.13 31.86
C ASN A 247 -54.33 -30.73 32.47
N LEU A 248 -53.42 -29.93 31.92
CA LEU A 248 -53.22 -28.53 32.33
C LEU A 248 -54.39 -27.62 31.93
N LEU A 249 -55.01 -27.86 30.79
CA LEU A 249 -56.23 -27.19 30.37
C LEU A 249 -57.40 -27.57 31.29
N SER A 250 -57.55 -28.86 31.63
CA SER A 250 -58.56 -29.32 32.59
C SER A 250 -58.38 -28.67 33.97
N LEU A 251 -57.16 -28.63 34.51
CA LEU A 251 -56.84 -27.98 35.79
C LEU A 251 -57.09 -26.45 35.75
N ARG A 252 -56.82 -25.79 34.62
CA ARG A 252 -57.16 -24.37 34.39
C ARG A 252 -58.69 -24.16 34.35
N GLU A 253 -59.46 -25.08 33.76
CA GLU A 253 -60.92 -25.03 33.73
C GLU A 253 -61.58 -25.36 35.07
N GLU A 254 -61.00 -26.25 35.87
CA GLU A 254 -61.40 -26.48 37.26
C GLU A 254 -61.24 -25.19 38.08
N LEU A 255 -60.06 -24.57 38.02
CA LEU A 255 -59.77 -23.31 38.74
C LEU A 255 -60.70 -22.16 38.28
N LYS A 256 -60.98 -22.04 36.97
CA LYS A 256 -61.97 -21.09 36.44
C LYS A 256 -63.39 -21.39 37.00
N ARG A 257 -63.81 -22.67 37.03
CA ARG A 257 -65.12 -23.07 37.60
C ARG A 257 -65.22 -22.79 39.10
N GLU A 258 -64.19 -23.09 39.88
CA GLU A 258 -64.16 -22.79 41.32
C GLU A 258 -64.19 -21.29 41.61
N ARG A 259 -63.51 -20.47 40.77
CA ARG A 259 -63.52 -19.01 40.87
C ARG A 259 -64.89 -18.38 40.55
N VAL A 260 -65.65 -18.97 39.62
CA VAL A 260 -66.98 -18.46 39.21
C VAL A 260 -68.12 -19.07 40.04
N GLY A 261 -67.97 -20.32 40.50
CA GLY A 261 -69.01 -21.08 41.19
C GLY A 261 -69.28 -20.62 42.63
N GLY A 262 -68.32 -19.93 43.27
CA GLY A 262 -68.52 -19.38 44.62
C GLY A 262 -68.80 -20.45 45.67
N ASP A 263 -68.14 -21.60 45.58
CA ASP A 263 -68.39 -22.75 46.46
C ASP A 263 -67.94 -22.43 47.91
N GLU A 264 -68.88 -22.45 48.85
CA GLU A 264 -68.69 -21.96 50.24
C GLU A 264 -67.69 -22.80 51.08
N GLY A 265 -67.08 -23.82 50.49
CA GLY A 265 -66.17 -24.77 51.15
C GLY A 265 -64.67 -24.54 50.93
N LEU A 266 -64.22 -23.74 49.95
CA LEU A 266 -62.80 -23.57 49.64
C LEU A 266 -62.22 -22.29 50.24
N SER A 267 -61.11 -22.40 50.96
CA SER A 267 -60.42 -21.23 51.50
C SER A 267 -59.72 -20.43 50.40
N SER A 268 -59.65 -19.11 50.56
CA SER A 268 -58.88 -18.24 49.64
C SER A 268 -57.40 -18.66 49.52
N LEU A 269 -56.87 -19.33 50.54
CA LEU A 269 -55.51 -19.87 50.57
C LEU A 269 -55.34 -21.10 49.65
N GLU A 270 -56.35 -21.98 49.57
CA GLU A 270 -56.32 -23.17 48.71
C GLU A 270 -56.42 -22.78 47.22
N LEU A 271 -57.29 -21.85 46.86
CA LEU A 271 -57.34 -21.28 45.50
C LEU A 271 -56.01 -20.63 45.12
N ALA A 272 -55.39 -19.88 46.04
CA ALA A 272 -54.08 -19.27 45.81
C ALA A 272 -52.93 -20.30 45.72
N ASN A 273 -53.07 -21.48 46.33
CA ASN A 273 -52.10 -22.57 46.19
C ASN A 273 -52.30 -23.35 44.88
N LYS A 274 -53.55 -23.69 44.50
CA LYS A 274 -53.85 -24.24 43.16
C LYS A 274 -53.34 -23.33 42.04
N GLU A 275 -53.47 -22.01 42.18
CA GLU A 275 -52.95 -21.06 41.18
C GLU A 275 -51.41 -21.06 41.11
N LYS A 276 -50.70 -21.26 42.24
CA LYS A 276 -49.23 -21.44 42.24
C LYS A 276 -48.82 -22.76 41.62
N ASP A 277 -49.50 -23.85 41.95
CA ASP A 277 -49.21 -25.17 41.40
C ASP A 277 -49.43 -25.18 39.88
N LEU A 278 -50.51 -24.57 39.40
CA LEU A 278 -50.76 -24.34 37.98
C LEU A 278 -49.65 -23.52 37.33
N LYS A 279 -49.18 -22.44 37.98
CA LYS A 279 -48.03 -21.64 37.51
C LYS A 279 -46.74 -22.44 37.42
N LEU A 280 -46.43 -23.26 38.44
CA LEU A 280 -45.25 -24.12 38.44
C LEU A 280 -45.29 -25.17 37.32
N LEU A 281 -46.45 -25.78 37.06
CA LEU A 281 -46.59 -26.73 35.96
C LEU A 281 -46.49 -26.07 34.59
N TYR A 282 -47.05 -24.87 34.40
CA TYR A 282 -46.86 -24.11 33.16
C TYR A 282 -45.39 -23.69 32.97
N SER A 283 -44.68 -23.25 34.02
CA SER A 283 -43.23 -23.04 33.96
C SER A 283 -42.46 -24.32 33.59
N ALA A 284 -42.81 -25.46 34.18
CA ALA A 284 -42.18 -26.74 33.87
C ALA A 284 -42.42 -27.16 32.41
N LEU A 285 -43.64 -26.97 31.90
CA LEU A 285 -43.96 -27.22 30.49
C LEU A 285 -43.21 -26.26 29.56
N GLN A 286 -43.12 -24.97 29.88
CA GLN A 286 -42.37 -23.98 29.10
C GLN A 286 -40.87 -24.33 29.03
N GLU A 287 -40.25 -24.71 30.16
CA GLU A 287 -38.85 -25.15 30.18
C GLU A 287 -38.63 -26.46 29.40
N LYS A 288 -39.59 -27.41 29.43
CA LYS A 288 -39.49 -28.63 28.61
C LYS A 288 -39.69 -28.38 27.12
N VAL A 289 -40.64 -27.52 26.74
CA VAL A 289 -40.79 -27.04 25.36
C VAL A 289 -39.49 -26.37 24.89
N LYS A 290 -38.91 -25.49 25.73
CA LYS A 290 -37.63 -24.83 25.47
C LYS A 290 -36.48 -25.82 25.29
N GLU A 291 -36.35 -26.83 26.15
CA GLU A 291 -35.32 -27.88 26.05
C GLU A 291 -35.43 -28.64 24.72
N ILE A 292 -36.63 -29.12 24.37
CA ILE A 292 -36.90 -29.89 23.14
C ILE A 292 -36.64 -29.05 21.88
N VAL A 293 -37.03 -27.77 21.88
CA VAL A 293 -36.80 -26.85 20.76
C VAL A 293 -35.33 -26.50 20.62
N ARG A 294 -34.61 -26.25 21.72
CA ARG A 294 -33.16 -25.94 21.73
C ARG A 294 -32.32 -27.09 21.16
N ASP A 295 -32.68 -28.33 21.46
CA ASP A 295 -31.94 -29.53 21.03
C ASP A 295 -32.53 -30.20 19.76
N SER A 296 -33.59 -29.61 19.19
CA SER A 296 -34.30 -30.04 17.97
C SER A 296 -33.36 -30.51 16.85
N ASN A 297 -32.44 -29.66 16.40
CA ASN A 297 -31.57 -29.90 15.25
C ASN A 297 -30.35 -30.79 15.57
N LYS A 298 -30.06 -31.06 16.86
CA LYS A 298 -29.00 -32.00 17.26
C LYS A 298 -29.46 -33.45 17.16
N LEU A 299 -30.76 -33.71 17.36
CA LEU A 299 -31.37 -35.04 17.34
C LEU A 299 -32.69 -35.04 16.55
N PRO A 300 -32.70 -34.74 15.23
CA PRO A 300 -33.94 -34.53 14.48
C PRO A 300 -34.92 -35.72 14.55
N SER A 301 -34.40 -36.95 14.46
CA SER A 301 -35.20 -38.18 14.49
C SER A 301 -35.90 -38.47 15.81
N ARG A 302 -35.32 -38.07 16.96
CA ARG A 302 -35.97 -38.15 18.27
C ARG A 302 -37.03 -37.06 18.41
N ASN A 303 -36.70 -35.86 17.96
CA ASN A 303 -37.49 -34.68 18.25
C ASN A 303 -38.67 -34.50 17.29
N LYS A 304 -38.64 -35.05 16.06
CA LYS A 304 -39.68 -34.89 15.02
C LYS A 304 -41.12 -35.02 15.53
N GLN A 305 -41.43 -36.08 16.29
CA GLN A 305 -42.77 -36.30 16.86
C GLN A 305 -43.09 -35.32 18.01
N LEU A 306 -42.12 -35.06 18.90
CA LEU A 306 -42.28 -34.12 20.01
C LEU A 306 -42.52 -32.68 19.52
N LEU A 307 -41.86 -32.27 18.43
CA LEU A 307 -41.99 -30.93 17.83
C LEU A 307 -43.41 -30.68 17.29
N VAL A 308 -44.10 -31.71 16.77
CA VAL A 308 -45.51 -31.59 16.37
C VAL A 308 -46.40 -31.29 17.58
N HIS A 309 -46.18 -31.97 18.72
CA HIS A 309 -46.93 -31.67 19.95
C HIS A 309 -46.56 -30.29 20.52
N VAL A 310 -45.28 -29.88 20.47
CA VAL A 310 -44.85 -28.52 20.81
C VAL A 310 -45.58 -27.47 19.97
N ALA A 311 -45.66 -27.66 18.64
CA ALA A 311 -46.35 -26.74 17.74
C ALA A 311 -47.84 -26.62 18.07
N ARG A 312 -48.52 -27.74 18.34
CA ARG A 312 -49.94 -27.78 18.76
C ARG A 312 -50.17 -27.02 20.07
N ILE A 313 -49.32 -27.23 21.08
CA ILE A 313 -49.40 -26.55 22.38
C ILE A 313 -49.26 -25.04 22.19
N ILE A 314 -48.27 -24.59 21.40
CA ILE A 314 -48.05 -23.16 21.13
C ILE A 314 -49.26 -22.56 20.41
N GLN A 315 -49.75 -23.19 19.34
CA GLN A 315 -50.94 -22.70 18.61
C GLN A 315 -52.19 -22.59 19.50
N GLU A 316 -52.33 -23.48 20.48
CA GLU A 316 -53.52 -23.56 21.32
C GLU A 316 -53.49 -22.62 22.53
N GLU A 317 -52.30 -22.38 23.09
CA GLU A 317 -52.09 -21.29 24.06
C GLU A 317 -52.18 -19.93 23.37
N GLU A 318 -51.61 -19.73 22.16
CA GLU A 318 -51.75 -18.46 21.42
C GLU A 318 -53.21 -18.06 21.14
N LYS A 319 -54.09 -19.02 20.85
CA LYS A 319 -55.54 -18.76 20.74
C LYS A 319 -56.16 -18.31 22.08
N ARG A 320 -55.60 -18.76 23.21
CA ARG A 320 -56.05 -18.40 24.57
C ARG A 320 -55.36 -17.15 25.13
N GLU A 321 -54.24 -16.70 24.55
CA GLU A 321 -53.64 -15.40 24.87
C GLU A 321 -54.58 -14.21 24.52
N MET A 322 -55.62 -14.43 23.69
CA MET A 322 -56.69 -13.46 23.45
C MET A 322 -57.72 -13.34 24.59
N ASP A 323 -57.75 -14.25 25.58
CA ASP A 323 -58.61 -14.12 26.76
C ASP A 323 -58.04 -13.07 27.76
N PRO A 324 -58.87 -12.18 28.34
CA PRO A 324 -58.42 -11.22 29.36
C PRO A 324 -57.81 -11.85 30.63
N ASP A 325 -58.09 -13.13 30.89
CA ASP A 325 -57.58 -13.90 32.03
C ASP A 325 -56.28 -14.69 31.71
N SER A 326 -55.64 -14.45 30.55
CA SER A 326 -54.40 -15.18 30.21
C SER A 326 -53.22 -14.76 31.08
N LEU A 327 -52.82 -15.67 31.98
CA LEU A 327 -51.69 -15.51 32.89
C LEU A 327 -50.33 -15.90 32.27
N PHE A 328 -50.31 -16.47 31.06
CA PHE A 328 -49.15 -17.14 30.47
C PHE A 328 -49.02 -16.84 28.97
N ASN A 329 -48.43 -15.69 28.64
CA ASN A 329 -48.31 -15.21 27.26
C ASN A 329 -46.88 -15.35 26.71
N GLY A 330 -46.72 -15.26 25.39
CA GLY A 330 -45.43 -15.21 24.71
C GLY A 330 -44.86 -16.59 24.34
N TRP A 331 -45.69 -17.61 24.16
CA TRP A 331 -45.22 -18.97 23.81
C TRP A 331 -44.39 -19.01 22.52
N ARG A 332 -44.77 -18.20 21.51
CA ARG A 332 -44.00 -18.04 20.27
C ARG A 332 -42.64 -17.37 20.49
N ASP A 333 -42.53 -16.45 21.44
CA ASP A 333 -41.27 -15.78 21.77
C ASP A 333 -40.35 -16.70 22.57
N ILE A 334 -40.89 -17.53 23.47
CA ILE A 334 -40.16 -18.63 24.13
C ILE A 334 -39.61 -19.60 23.08
N TRP A 335 -40.42 -19.99 22.09
CA TRP A 335 -39.98 -20.84 20.99
C TRP A 335 -38.85 -20.20 20.16
N LYS A 336 -39.00 -18.92 19.75
CA LYS A 336 -37.94 -18.17 19.04
C LYS A 336 -36.65 -18.06 19.86
N ALA A 337 -36.76 -17.79 21.16
CA ALA A 337 -35.63 -17.74 22.07
C ALA A 337 -34.94 -19.11 22.22
N ALA A 338 -35.70 -20.21 22.28
CA ALA A 338 -35.17 -21.56 22.33
C ALA A 338 -34.40 -21.94 21.05
N VAL A 339 -34.93 -21.58 19.87
CA VAL A 339 -34.21 -21.71 18.58
C VAL A 339 -32.92 -20.90 18.61
N GLN A 340 -32.96 -19.65 19.06
CA GLN A 340 -31.78 -18.79 19.17
C GLN A 340 -30.73 -19.35 20.15
N GLU A 341 -31.13 -19.89 21.30
CA GLU A 341 -30.23 -20.56 22.24
C GLU A 341 -29.60 -21.83 21.63
N GLY A 342 -30.38 -22.62 20.88
CA GLY A 342 -29.89 -23.79 20.16
C GLY A 342 -28.82 -23.44 19.12
N VAL A 343 -29.08 -22.43 18.31
CA VAL A 343 -28.14 -21.89 17.30
C VAL A 343 -26.89 -21.29 17.97
N GLN A 344 -27.04 -20.51 19.05
CA GLN A 344 -25.92 -19.95 19.80
C GLN A 344 -25.02 -21.07 20.38
N ALA A 345 -25.61 -22.09 21.00
CA ALA A 345 -24.88 -23.24 21.52
C ALA A 345 -24.20 -24.06 20.40
N LYS A 346 -24.81 -24.15 19.20
CA LYS A 346 -24.17 -24.77 18.03
C LYS A 346 -22.92 -23.99 17.62
N ILE A 347 -22.99 -22.67 17.48
CA ILE A 347 -21.82 -21.82 17.14
C ILE A 347 -20.72 -21.93 18.21
N GLU A 348 -21.08 -21.90 19.50
CA GLU A 348 -20.12 -22.02 20.61
C GLU A 348 -19.47 -23.41 20.72
N SER A 349 -20.10 -24.45 20.17
CA SER A 349 -19.51 -25.79 20.08
C SER A 349 -18.48 -25.95 18.95
N ILE A 350 -18.42 -25.02 18.00
CA ILE A 350 -17.48 -25.09 16.87
C ILE A 350 -16.09 -24.74 17.35
N HIS A 351 -15.13 -25.62 17.04
CA HIS A 351 -13.76 -25.50 17.52
C HIS A 351 -13.11 -24.17 17.10
N LEU A 352 -12.43 -23.54 18.05
CA LEU A 352 -11.67 -22.31 17.88
C LEU A 352 -10.25 -22.57 18.40
N ASP A 353 -9.29 -22.73 17.48
CA ASP A 353 -7.86 -22.88 17.82
C ASP A 353 -7.36 -21.63 18.57
N SER A 354 -6.36 -21.81 19.45
CA SER A 354 -5.57 -20.68 19.94
C SER A 354 -4.62 -20.16 18.86
N ARG A 355 -4.27 -18.88 18.92
CA ARG A 355 -3.36 -18.23 17.95
C ARG A 355 -1.96 -18.86 17.94
N GLU A 356 -1.53 -19.37 19.09
CA GLU A 356 -0.25 -20.06 19.30
C GLU A 356 -0.26 -21.47 18.67
N GLN A 357 -1.43 -22.11 18.61
CA GLN A 357 -1.62 -23.43 18.01
C GLN A 357 -1.70 -23.32 16.47
N ASN A 358 -2.41 -22.31 15.95
CA ASN A 358 -2.65 -22.17 14.52
C ASN A 358 -2.58 -20.71 14.04
N SER A 359 -1.59 -20.39 13.20
CA SER A 359 -1.44 -19.06 12.59
C SER A 359 -2.58 -18.64 11.64
N ALA A 360 -3.49 -19.56 11.31
CA ALA A 360 -4.70 -19.34 10.52
C ALA A 360 -5.99 -19.74 11.29
N TRP A 361 -5.93 -19.77 12.62
CA TRP A 361 -7.03 -20.14 13.54
C TRP A 361 -8.39 -19.58 13.10
N LEU A 362 -8.47 -18.26 12.84
CA LEU A 362 -9.72 -17.61 12.49
C LEU A 362 -10.23 -18.00 11.10
N ALA A 363 -9.34 -18.12 10.11
CA ALA A 363 -9.72 -18.54 8.75
C ALA A 363 -10.22 -19.99 8.71
N VAL A 364 -9.63 -20.88 9.53
CA VAL A 364 -10.10 -22.26 9.72
C VAL A 364 -11.45 -22.27 10.42
N HIS A 365 -11.59 -21.54 11.53
CA HIS A 365 -12.83 -21.46 12.29
C HIS A 365 -13.99 -20.90 11.44
N LEU A 366 -13.78 -19.81 10.70
CA LEU A 366 -14.77 -19.25 9.77
C LEU A 366 -15.15 -20.25 8.66
N GLY A 367 -14.21 -21.12 8.27
CA GLY A 367 -14.49 -22.24 7.36
C GLY A 367 -15.43 -23.29 7.97
N LEU A 368 -15.13 -23.75 9.18
CA LEU A 368 -15.95 -24.70 9.94
C LEU A 368 -17.33 -24.12 10.28
N LEU A 369 -17.39 -22.83 10.64
CA LEU A 369 -18.63 -22.09 10.88
C LEU A 369 -19.52 -22.06 9.63
N GLY A 370 -18.96 -21.73 8.47
CA GLY A 370 -19.68 -21.74 7.21
C GLY A 370 -20.26 -23.12 6.85
N GLN A 371 -19.48 -24.18 7.03
CA GLN A 371 -19.95 -25.55 6.82
C GLN A 371 -21.07 -25.93 7.79
N ALA A 372 -20.87 -25.68 9.09
CA ALA A 372 -21.85 -26.02 10.11
C ALA A 372 -23.19 -25.28 9.93
N ILE A 373 -23.18 -24.04 9.43
CA ILE A 373 -24.40 -23.27 9.09
C ILE A 373 -25.19 -23.97 7.98
N VAL A 374 -24.51 -24.39 6.89
CA VAL A 374 -25.18 -25.05 5.75
C VAL A 374 -25.77 -26.38 6.18
N GLU A 375 -24.99 -27.22 6.88
CA GLU A 375 -25.46 -28.52 7.38
C GLU A 375 -26.67 -28.39 8.34
N ASP A 376 -26.67 -27.39 9.24
CA ASP A 376 -27.80 -27.15 10.14
C ASP A 376 -29.05 -26.68 9.38
N LEU A 377 -28.90 -25.74 8.44
CA LEU A 377 -30.02 -25.20 7.66
C LEU A 377 -30.60 -26.21 6.65
N GLU A 378 -29.78 -27.08 6.07
CA GLU A 378 -30.24 -28.23 5.28
C GLU A 378 -31.11 -29.17 6.13
N ASN A 379 -30.70 -29.46 7.37
CA ASN A 379 -31.50 -30.26 8.31
C ASN A 379 -32.79 -29.54 8.75
N VAL A 380 -32.74 -28.21 8.98
CA VAL A 380 -33.96 -27.41 9.28
C VAL A 380 -34.98 -27.59 8.16
N LYS A 381 -34.55 -27.42 6.90
CA LYS A 381 -35.41 -27.51 5.73
C LYS A 381 -35.95 -28.92 5.50
N ASN A 382 -35.09 -29.94 5.56
CA ASN A 382 -35.46 -31.31 5.19
C ASN A 382 -36.27 -32.03 6.28
N GLU A 383 -36.02 -31.75 7.56
CA GLU A 383 -36.60 -32.52 8.68
C GLU A 383 -37.47 -31.67 9.62
N LEU A 384 -37.02 -30.47 10.00
CA LEU A 384 -37.70 -29.66 11.03
C LEU A 384 -38.87 -28.85 10.46
N GLN A 385 -38.75 -28.32 9.24
CA GLN A 385 -39.77 -27.46 8.60
C GLN A 385 -41.11 -28.18 8.46
N GLY A 386 -41.11 -29.49 8.15
CA GLY A 386 -42.32 -30.32 8.11
C GLY A 386 -42.92 -30.68 9.47
N SER A 387 -42.21 -30.41 10.58
CA SER A 387 -42.70 -30.68 11.95
C SER A 387 -43.54 -29.52 12.52
N TYR A 388 -43.70 -28.42 11.79
CA TYR A 388 -44.40 -27.21 12.22
C TYR A 388 -45.37 -26.70 11.13
N PRO A 389 -46.46 -26.03 11.51
CA PRO A 389 -47.30 -25.26 10.58
C PRO A 389 -46.54 -24.12 9.90
N ARG A 390 -46.97 -23.72 8.69
CA ARG A 390 -46.32 -22.64 7.91
C ARG A 390 -46.26 -21.30 8.63
N SER A 391 -47.22 -21.02 9.52
CA SER A 391 -47.28 -19.82 10.37
C SER A 391 -46.10 -19.65 11.35
N PHE A 392 -45.26 -20.67 11.53
CA PHE A 392 -44.04 -20.55 12.34
C PHE A 392 -42.86 -19.96 11.60
N GLU A 393 -42.87 -19.91 10.27
CA GLU A 393 -41.74 -19.41 9.45
C GLU A 393 -40.39 -19.97 9.94
N VAL A 394 -40.34 -21.28 10.18
CA VAL A 394 -39.22 -21.95 10.89
C VAL A 394 -37.88 -21.62 10.24
N PHE A 395 -37.78 -21.79 8.92
CA PHE A 395 -36.54 -21.54 8.17
C PHE A 395 -36.07 -20.08 8.32
N THR A 396 -36.98 -19.10 8.17
CA THR A 396 -36.71 -17.67 8.38
C THR A 396 -36.31 -17.36 9.82
N THR A 397 -36.93 -18.01 10.81
CA THR A 397 -36.57 -17.87 12.22
C THR A 397 -35.14 -18.36 12.49
N TYR A 398 -34.77 -19.54 11.98
CA TYR A 398 -33.39 -20.05 12.11
C TYR A 398 -32.36 -19.15 11.43
N ILE A 399 -32.67 -18.65 10.22
CA ILE A 399 -31.84 -17.64 9.54
C ILE A 399 -31.63 -16.42 10.44
N GLY A 400 -32.70 -15.81 10.96
CA GLY A 400 -32.63 -14.65 11.86
C GLY A 400 -31.81 -14.93 13.13
N SER A 401 -31.97 -16.11 13.73
CA SER A 401 -31.15 -16.57 14.86
C SER A 401 -29.68 -16.70 14.48
N TYR A 402 -29.35 -17.20 13.28
CA TYR A 402 -27.98 -17.27 12.79
C TYR A 402 -27.35 -15.89 12.60
N HIS A 403 -28.04 -14.93 11.96
CA HIS A 403 -27.55 -13.55 11.83
C HIS A 403 -27.23 -12.94 13.20
N HIS A 404 -28.14 -13.09 14.17
CA HIS A 404 -27.93 -12.59 15.53
C HIS A 404 -26.73 -13.27 16.21
N ALA A 405 -26.69 -14.60 16.21
CA ALA A 405 -25.67 -15.38 16.92
C ALA A 405 -24.27 -15.17 16.33
N ILE A 406 -24.15 -15.10 14.99
CA ILE A 406 -22.91 -14.74 14.29
C ILE A 406 -22.49 -13.31 14.65
N GLY A 407 -23.42 -12.36 14.69
CA GLY A 407 -23.15 -10.98 15.11
C GLY A 407 -22.57 -10.89 16.53
N GLN A 408 -23.13 -11.64 17.48
CA GLN A 408 -22.58 -11.72 18.85
C GLN A 408 -21.23 -12.43 18.90
N HIS A 409 -21.05 -13.50 18.13
CA HIS A 409 -19.79 -14.24 18.06
C HIS A 409 -18.65 -13.39 17.49
N ILE A 410 -18.91 -12.63 16.43
CA ILE A 410 -17.96 -11.66 15.86
C ILE A 410 -17.59 -10.59 16.91
N LYS A 411 -18.53 -10.11 17.73
CA LYS A 411 -18.20 -9.20 18.84
C LYS A 411 -17.28 -9.84 19.87
N LYS A 412 -17.47 -11.12 20.23
CA LYS A 412 -16.57 -11.87 21.13
C LYS A 412 -15.17 -12.01 20.52
N ILE A 413 -15.06 -12.31 19.22
CA ILE A 413 -13.78 -12.38 18.50
C ILE A 413 -13.07 -11.01 18.49
N LEU A 414 -13.80 -9.91 18.27
CA LEU A 414 -13.26 -8.53 18.25
C LEU A 414 -12.82 -7.98 19.61
N GLN A 415 -13.05 -8.70 20.71
CA GLN A 415 -12.43 -8.39 22.02
C GLN A 415 -10.98 -8.88 22.09
N GLN A 416 -10.57 -9.77 21.18
CA GLN A 416 -9.21 -10.29 21.10
C GLN A 416 -8.33 -9.42 20.18
N LYS A 417 -7.00 -9.51 20.33
CA LYS A 417 -6.05 -8.77 19.50
C LYS A 417 -5.84 -9.46 18.15
N LEU A 418 -6.71 -9.16 17.19
CA LEU A 418 -6.57 -9.56 15.79
C LEU A 418 -5.32 -8.95 15.13
N ASP A 419 -4.81 -9.59 14.08
CA ASP A 419 -3.86 -8.99 13.13
C ASP A 419 -4.47 -8.74 11.75
N SER A 420 -3.64 -8.30 10.80
CA SER A 420 -4.05 -8.01 9.42
C SER A 420 -4.53 -9.25 8.65
N LYS A 421 -4.05 -10.47 8.94
CA LYS A 421 -4.57 -11.71 8.34
C LYS A 421 -5.93 -12.05 8.90
N ASP A 422 -6.07 -11.97 10.22
CA ASP A 422 -7.31 -12.28 10.92
C ASP A 422 -8.43 -11.32 10.47
N CYS A 423 -8.15 -10.01 10.48
CA CYS A 423 -9.11 -8.99 10.05
C CYS A 423 -9.49 -9.13 8.57
N TYR A 424 -8.54 -9.41 7.68
CA TYR A 424 -8.86 -9.69 6.27
C TYR A 424 -9.73 -10.93 6.12
N SER A 425 -9.39 -12.03 6.81
CA SER A 425 -10.13 -13.30 6.71
C SER A 425 -11.57 -13.13 7.19
N LEU A 426 -11.77 -12.32 8.24
CA LEU A 426 -13.08 -11.94 8.73
C LEU A 426 -13.85 -11.07 7.73
N LEU A 427 -13.22 -10.06 7.12
CA LEU A 427 -13.85 -9.17 6.15
C LEU A 427 -14.20 -9.89 4.83
N GLU A 428 -13.30 -10.74 4.31
CA GLU A 428 -13.56 -11.59 3.14
C GLU A 428 -14.72 -12.56 3.43
N TRP A 429 -14.75 -13.14 4.62
CA TRP A 429 -15.83 -14.07 4.99
C TRP A 429 -17.18 -13.36 5.07
N ILE A 430 -17.25 -12.21 5.75
CA ILE A 430 -18.49 -11.43 5.92
C ILE A 430 -19.02 -10.91 4.58
N ILE A 431 -18.16 -10.29 3.76
CA ILE A 431 -18.58 -9.54 2.57
C ILE A 431 -18.74 -10.46 1.35
N ASN A 432 -17.78 -11.36 1.10
CA ASN A 432 -17.74 -12.16 -0.11
C ASN A 432 -18.23 -13.59 0.08
N ARG A 433 -17.90 -14.24 1.20
CA ARG A 433 -18.11 -15.69 1.36
C ARG A 433 -19.48 -16.06 1.95
N PHE A 434 -19.99 -15.29 2.90
CA PHE A 434 -21.24 -15.60 3.61
C PHE A 434 -22.45 -15.69 2.67
N GLY A 435 -22.62 -14.73 1.76
CA GLY A 435 -23.70 -14.73 0.77
C GLY A 435 -23.44 -15.59 -0.47
N SER A 436 -22.27 -16.24 -0.57
CA SER A 436 -21.89 -17.04 -1.74
C SER A 436 -22.61 -18.39 -1.80
N GLU A 437 -22.56 -19.04 -2.97
CA GLU A 437 -23.02 -20.42 -3.21
C GLU A 437 -22.43 -21.47 -2.27
N LYS A 438 -21.40 -21.13 -1.48
CA LYS A 438 -20.77 -22.02 -0.49
C LYS A 438 -21.40 -21.97 0.90
N ILE A 439 -22.22 -20.94 1.19
CA ILE A 439 -22.89 -20.76 2.49
C ILE A 439 -24.36 -20.40 2.21
N MET A 440 -24.81 -19.16 2.42
CA MET A 440 -26.23 -18.81 2.32
C MET A 440 -26.78 -18.84 0.89
N GLY A 441 -25.93 -18.74 -0.13
CA GLY A 441 -26.32 -18.89 -1.53
C GLY A 441 -26.43 -20.35 -2.01
N SER A 442 -26.24 -21.36 -1.14
CA SER A 442 -26.17 -22.76 -1.58
C SER A 442 -27.42 -23.22 -2.32
N PRO A 443 -27.29 -23.93 -3.47
CA PRO A 443 -28.43 -24.52 -4.18
C PRO A 443 -29.28 -25.46 -3.33
N THR A 444 -28.71 -26.10 -2.30
CA THR A 444 -29.43 -26.98 -1.36
C THR A 444 -30.47 -26.24 -0.52
N LEU A 445 -30.26 -24.94 -0.27
CA LEU A 445 -31.15 -24.09 0.51
C LEU A 445 -32.27 -23.45 -0.33
N GLN A 446 -32.28 -23.63 -1.65
CA GLN A 446 -33.32 -23.10 -2.55
C GLN A 446 -34.53 -24.04 -2.66
N PRO A 447 -35.79 -23.56 -2.69
CA PRO A 447 -36.21 -22.17 -2.92
C PRO A 447 -36.44 -21.33 -1.65
N ASP A 448 -36.40 -21.90 -0.45
CA ASP A 448 -36.82 -21.24 0.80
C ASP A 448 -35.96 -20.02 1.20
N MET A 449 -34.71 -19.97 0.73
CA MET A 449 -33.77 -18.88 0.99
C MET A 449 -34.00 -17.66 0.07
N ARG A 450 -34.47 -16.55 0.66
CA ARG A 450 -34.68 -15.24 0.01
C ARG A 450 -33.35 -14.55 -0.30
N GLU A 451 -33.33 -13.58 -1.21
CA GLU A 451 -32.10 -12.87 -1.58
C GLU A 451 -31.59 -11.92 -0.49
N GLU A 452 -32.51 -11.27 0.23
CA GLU A 452 -32.21 -10.34 1.33
C GLU A 452 -31.42 -11.03 2.46
N ASP A 453 -31.82 -12.25 2.82
CA ASP A 453 -31.22 -13.08 3.87
C ASP A 453 -29.81 -13.59 3.53
N ARG A 454 -29.40 -13.55 2.26
CA ARG A 454 -28.03 -13.95 1.86
C ARG A 454 -26.97 -12.97 2.37
N THR A 455 -27.35 -11.74 2.72
CA THR A 455 -26.42 -10.72 3.20
C THR A 455 -26.35 -10.72 4.73
N LEU A 456 -25.15 -10.75 5.31
CA LEU A 456 -25.01 -10.81 6.77
C LEU A 456 -25.46 -9.49 7.42
N SER A 457 -26.70 -9.46 7.90
CA SER A 457 -27.20 -8.38 8.76
C SER A 457 -26.36 -8.28 10.04
N LEU A 458 -25.56 -7.22 10.14
CA LEU A 458 -24.75 -6.86 11.30
C LEU A 458 -25.29 -5.59 11.94
N GLU A 459 -25.07 -5.44 13.25
CA GLU A 459 -25.39 -4.21 13.97
C GLU A 459 -24.71 -2.99 13.34
N SER A 460 -25.42 -1.86 13.32
CA SER A 460 -24.94 -0.59 12.77
C SER A 460 -23.54 -0.23 13.29
N GLY A 461 -22.61 0.06 12.36
CA GLY A 461 -21.23 0.40 12.67
C GLY A 461 -20.30 -0.76 13.00
N LEU A 462 -20.78 -2.00 13.20
CA LEU A 462 -19.90 -3.14 13.50
C LEU A 462 -18.95 -3.47 12.34
N LEU A 463 -19.47 -3.51 11.11
CA LEU A 463 -18.65 -3.72 9.91
C LEU A 463 -17.61 -2.59 9.72
N ASP A 464 -18.01 -1.34 9.97
CA ASP A 464 -17.11 -0.19 9.89
C ASP A 464 -15.98 -0.26 10.92
N LYS A 465 -16.30 -0.72 12.15
CA LYS A 465 -15.30 -1.00 13.19
C LYS A 465 -14.30 -2.07 12.73
N ILE A 466 -14.73 -3.15 12.09
CA ILE A 466 -13.82 -4.19 11.56
C ILE A 466 -12.94 -3.60 10.44
N LYS A 467 -13.53 -2.86 9.49
CA LYS A 467 -12.78 -2.15 8.44
C LYS A 467 -11.71 -1.22 9.03
N LYS A 468 -12.05 -0.48 10.09
CA LYS A 468 -11.12 0.41 10.80
C LYS A 468 -10.00 -0.37 11.49
N THR A 469 -10.32 -1.42 12.24
CA THR A 469 -9.31 -2.28 12.89
C THR A 469 -8.35 -2.88 11.85
N TYR A 470 -8.84 -3.29 10.68
CA TYR A 470 -7.97 -3.74 9.60
C TYR A 470 -7.00 -2.64 9.12
N CYS A 471 -7.50 -1.42 8.93
CA CYS A 471 -6.68 -0.27 8.55
C CYS A 471 -5.58 0.02 9.60
N ASP A 472 -5.95 0.01 10.88
CA ASP A 472 -5.01 0.23 11.99
C ASP A 472 -3.93 -0.88 12.06
N CYS A 473 -4.31 -2.15 11.88
CA CYS A 473 -3.36 -3.26 11.76
C CYS A 473 -2.40 -3.12 10.57
N VAL A 474 -2.91 -2.67 9.41
CA VAL A 474 -2.09 -2.44 8.21
C VAL A 474 -1.08 -1.31 8.42
N LYS A 475 -1.45 -0.24 9.16
CA LYS A 475 -0.50 0.82 9.55
C LYS A 475 0.64 0.28 10.40
N ASP A 476 0.34 -0.47 11.46
CA ASP A 476 1.36 -1.02 12.36
C ASP A 476 2.28 -2.04 11.66
N ASP A 477 1.74 -2.89 10.79
CA ASP A 477 2.53 -3.82 9.96
C ASP A 477 3.41 -3.08 8.95
N LEU A 478 2.90 -2.03 8.30
CA LEU A 478 3.67 -1.21 7.37
C LEU A 478 4.76 -0.43 8.10
N ARG A 479 4.47 0.21 9.25
CA ARG A 479 5.45 0.90 10.10
C ARG A 479 6.59 -0.03 10.53
N THR A 480 6.25 -1.28 10.88
CA THR A 480 7.23 -2.33 11.20
C THR A 480 8.08 -2.70 9.98
N SER A 481 7.46 -2.84 8.81
CA SER A 481 8.13 -3.16 7.55
C SER A 481 9.09 -2.04 7.12
N LEU A 482 8.66 -0.79 7.21
CA LEU A 482 9.47 0.41 6.95
C LEU A 482 10.66 0.50 7.92
N GLY A 483 10.45 0.20 9.21
CA GLY A 483 11.53 0.12 10.20
C GLY A 483 12.57 -0.96 9.85
N ASN A 484 12.15 -2.12 9.35
CA ASN A 484 13.07 -3.16 8.87
C ASN A 484 13.84 -2.74 7.61
N VAL A 485 13.24 -1.95 6.72
CA VAL A 485 13.92 -1.38 5.55
C VAL A 485 15.01 -0.38 5.98
N VAL A 486 14.73 0.52 6.93
CA VAL A 486 15.75 1.40 7.52
C VAL A 486 16.89 0.57 8.10
N ARG A 487 16.57 -0.45 8.91
CA ARG A 487 17.58 -1.31 9.54
C ARG A 487 18.49 -2.00 8.52
N LEU A 488 17.92 -2.55 7.45
CA LEU A 488 18.70 -3.13 6.35
C LEU A 488 19.66 -2.14 5.70
N GLN A 489 19.21 -0.91 5.44
CA GLN A 489 20.08 0.11 4.85
C GLN A 489 21.17 0.54 5.85
N SER A 490 20.86 0.64 7.14
CA SER A 490 21.84 0.92 8.20
C SER A 490 22.91 -0.16 8.36
N GLU A 491 22.54 -1.44 8.22
CA GLU A 491 23.49 -2.55 8.15
C GLU A 491 24.41 -2.42 6.92
N MET A 492 23.90 -2.03 5.74
CA MET A 492 24.72 -1.78 4.54
C MET A 492 25.69 -0.58 4.71
N TRP A 493 25.24 0.51 5.35
CA TRP A 493 26.09 1.68 5.66
C TRP A 493 27.23 1.29 6.61
N THR A 494 26.87 0.63 7.72
CA THR A 494 27.82 0.22 8.77
C THR A 494 28.90 -0.72 8.22
N GLU A 495 28.54 -1.60 7.30
CA GLU A 495 29.48 -2.49 6.61
C GLU A 495 30.24 -1.85 5.44
N ARG A 496 29.98 -0.56 5.13
CA ARG A 496 30.58 0.19 4.01
C ARG A 496 30.46 -0.51 2.65
N MET A 497 29.31 -1.15 2.43
CA MET A 497 29.01 -1.76 1.15
C MET A 497 28.78 -0.68 0.09
N GLU A 498 29.36 -0.84 -1.10
CA GLU A 498 29.08 0.01 -2.27
C GLU A 498 27.61 -0.19 -2.72
N PRO A 499 26.88 0.87 -3.08
CA PRO A 499 25.53 0.73 -3.62
C PRO A 499 25.51 -0.03 -4.95
N GLU A 500 24.48 -0.85 -5.15
CA GLU A 500 24.33 -1.61 -6.39
C GLU A 500 24.03 -0.67 -7.58
N ARG A 501 24.47 -1.05 -8.78
CA ARG A 501 24.10 -0.38 -10.03
C ARG A 501 23.23 -1.28 -10.87
N ASN A 502 22.12 -0.74 -11.38
CA ASN A 502 21.25 -1.38 -12.35
C ASN A 502 21.32 -0.60 -13.66
N GLU A 503 21.70 -1.28 -14.74
CA GLU A 503 22.16 -0.66 -15.99
C GLU A 503 23.34 0.30 -15.72
N GLU A 504 23.09 1.60 -15.67
CA GLU A 504 24.08 2.64 -15.33
C GLU A 504 23.77 3.37 -14.02
N PHE A 505 22.57 3.19 -13.46
CA PHE A 505 22.04 3.98 -12.33
C PHE A 505 22.30 3.31 -10.98
N TYR A 506 22.63 4.11 -9.95
CA TYR A 506 22.67 3.59 -8.58
C TYR A 506 21.26 3.21 -8.10
N TYR A 507 21.16 2.09 -7.40
CA TYR A 507 19.90 1.40 -7.13
C TYR A 507 19.92 0.76 -5.73
N SER A 508 18.78 0.82 -5.05
CA SER A 508 18.51 0.03 -3.85
C SER A 508 17.14 -0.63 -3.98
N GLU A 509 17.05 -1.94 -3.65
CA GLU A 509 15.77 -2.67 -3.62
C GLU A 509 14.76 -2.10 -2.61
N MET A 510 15.15 -1.14 -1.75
CA MET A 510 14.28 -0.44 -0.79
C MET A 510 12.90 -0.09 -1.35
N HIS A 511 12.84 0.55 -2.52
CA HIS A 511 11.56 0.98 -3.09
C HIS A 511 10.68 -0.20 -3.51
N MET A 512 11.28 -1.27 -4.03
CA MET A 512 10.60 -2.51 -4.38
C MET A 512 10.11 -3.24 -3.13
N ASP A 513 10.91 -3.30 -2.06
CA ASP A 513 10.53 -3.92 -0.78
C ASP A 513 9.33 -3.20 -0.17
N ILE A 514 9.34 -1.85 -0.16
CA ILE A 514 8.23 -1.01 0.31
C ILE A 514 6.97 -1.21 -0.55
N MET A 515 7.08 -1.02 -1.87
CA MET A 515 5.91 -1.09 -2.75
C MET A 515 5.35 -2.49 -2.90
N THR A 516 6.13 -3.55 -2.66
CA THR A 516 5.61 -4.92 -2.59
C THR A 516 4.60 -5.06 -1.45
N VAL A 517 4.92 -4.54 -0.25
CA VAL A 517 4.04 -4.58 0.91
C VAL A 517 2.78 -3.72 0.67
N VAL A 518 2.97 -2.48 0.21
CA VAL A 518 1.86 -1.53 -0.06
C VAL A 518 0.89 -2.09 -1.12
N LYS A 519 1.41 -2.57 -2.26
CA LYS A 519 0.59 -3.19 -3.33
C LYS A 519 -0.20 -4.40 -2.80
N SER A 520 0.41 -5.20 -1.93
CA SER A 520 -0.22 -6.40 -1.38
C SER A 520 -1.45 -6.07 -0.52
N TYR A 521 -1.42 -4.99 0.27
CA TYR A 521 -2.59 -4.56 1.04
C TYR A 521 -3.69 -3.93 0.16
N ILE A 522 -3.32 -3.10 -0.82
CA ILE A 522 -4.27 -2.46 -1.74
C ILE A 522 -4.99 -3.51 -2.59
N GLN A 523 -4.25 -4.44 -3.21
CA GLN A 523 -4.83 -5.52 -4.03
C GLN A 523 -5.69 -6.52 -3.22
N ASN A 524 -5.51 -6.59 -1.91
CA ASN A 524 -6.34 -7.43 -1.05
C ASN A 524 -7.62 -6.72 -0.63
N SER A 525 -7.54 -5.45 -0.24
CA SER A 525 -8.72 -4.65 0.09
C SER A 525 -9.65 -4.46 -1.13
N GLN A 526 -9.09 -4.22 -2.31
CA GLN A 526 -9.83 -4.15 -3.58
C GLN A 526 -10.67 -5.41 -3.89
N LYS A 527 -10.20 -6.60 -3.51
CA LYS A 527 -10.95 -7.87 -3.70
C LYS A 527 -12.12 -8.04 -2.73
N ILE A 528 -12.13 -7.26 -1.64
CA ILE A 528 -13.20 -7.27 -0.64
C ILE A 528 -14.20 -6.17 -0.94
N ASP A 529 -13.72 -4.92 -1.05
CA ASP A 529 -14.59 -3.75 -1.16
C ASP A 529 -13.82 -2.50 -1.63
N SER A 530 -14.46 -1.69 -2.48
CA SER A 530 -13.88 -0.48 -3.08
C SER A 530 -13.76 0.71 -2.10
N ASP A 531 -14.60 0.78 -1.06
CA ASP A 531 -14.41 1.76 0.03
C ASP A 531 -13.22 1.35 0.92
N LEU A 532 -13.09 0.05 1.20
CA LEU A 532 -11.93 -0.48 1.92
C LEU A 532 -10.61 -0.24 1.19
N GLU A 533 -10.58 -0.35 -0.15
CA GLU A 533 -9.40 0.00 -0.95
C GLU A 533 -8.93 1.44 -0.66
N LYS A 534 -9.84 2.42 -0.74
CA LYS A 534 -9.54 3.84 -0.49
C LYS A 534 -9.04 4.09 0.93
N ARG A 535 -9.65 3.45 1.93
CA ARG A 535 -9.21 3.53 3.33
C ARG A 535 -7.81 2.94 3.55
N ILE A 536 -7.48 1.86 2.85
CA ILE A 536 -6.15 1.23 2.91
C ILE A 536 -5.10 2.08 2.18
N VAL A 537 -5.40 2.66 1.01
CA VAL A 537 -4.48 3.62 0.36
C VAL A 537 -4.21 4.81 1.30
N CYS A 538 -5.26 5.41 1.87
CA CYS A 538 -5.13 6.50 2.85
C CYS A 538 -4.23 6.10 4.03
N SER A 539 -4.44 4.89 4.57
CA SER A 539 -3.68 4.36 5.71
C SER A 539 -2.21 4.08 5.37
N CYS A 540 -1.93 3.53 4.20
CA CYS A 540 -0.57 3.34 3.72
C CYS A 540 0.14 4.68 3.46
N SER A 541 -0.57 5.65 2.87
CA SER A 541 -0.02 6.99 2.62
C SER A 541 0.32 7.74 3.90
N GLU A 542 -0.48 7.59 4.97
CA GLU A 542 -0.17 8.22 6.27
C GLU A 542 1.17 7.73 6.85
N GLU A 543 1.44 6.42 6.87
CA GLU A 543 2.73 5.89 7.33
C GLU A 543 3.89 6.19 6.36
N LEU A 544 3.63 6.16 5.04
CA LEU A 544 4.64 6.49 4.03
C LEU A 544 5.04 7.96 4.04
N LYS A 545 4.18 8.86 4.52
CA LYS A 545 4.46 10.30 4.61
C LYS A 545 5.59 10.59 5.60
N GLU A 546 5.63 9.89 6.74
CA GLU A 546 6.67 10.10 7.77
C GLU A 546 7.99 9.40 7.44
N PHE A 547 7.96 8.37 6.59
CA PHE A 547 9.11 7.53 6.28
C PHE A 547 10.33 8.29 5.71
N PRO A 548 10.21 9.18 4.69
CA PRO A 548 11.37 9.86 4.12
C PRO A 548 12.18 10.66 5.15
N GLN A 549 11.50 11.42 6.03
CA GLN A 549 12.16 12.20 7.08
C GLN A 549 12.85 11.33 8.13
N ARG A 550 12.21 10.20 8.51
CA ARG A 550 12.81 9.23 9.43
C ARG A 550 14.04 8.57 8.81
N PHE A 551 13.93 8.14 7.55
CA PHE A 551 15.03 7.51 6.81
C PHE A 551 16.24 8.44 6.67
N GLU A 552 16.00 9.69 6.27
CA GLU A 552 17.05 10.70 6.11
C GLU A 552 17.77 11.00 7.43
N ARG A 553 17.06 11.04 8.56
CA ARG A 553 17.64 11.26 9.89
C ARG A 553 18.64 10.16 10.25
N GLU A 554 18.23 8.90 10.08
CA GLU A 554 19.05 7.72 10.39
C GLU A 554 20.27 7.65 9.46
N PHE A 555 20.10 7.95 8.17
CA PHE A 555 21.20 8.03 7.21
C PHE A 555 22.23 9.10 7.58
N ARG A 556 21.79 10.30 7.98
CA ARG A 556 22.67 11.40 8.40
C ARG A 556 23.37 11.15 9.74
N GLN A 557 22.83 10.29 10.60
CA GLN A 557 23.41 9.95 11.91
C GLN A 557 24.44 8.82 11.86
N CYS A 558 24.69 8.24 10.68
CA CYS A 558 25.61 7.12 10.53
C CYS A 558 27.08 7.59 10.47
N ASP A 559 27.77 7.62 11.61
CA ASP A 559 29.19 8.02 11.73
C ASP A 559 30.14 7.27 10.77
N THR A 560 29.78 6.03 10.38
CA THR A 560 30.59 5.23 9.44
C THR A 560 30.65 5.83 8.03
N MET A 561 29.70 6.70 7.66
CA MET A 561 29.59 7.43 6.40
C MET A 561 30.49 8.68 6.32
N ALA A 562 31.46 8.85 7.23
CA ALA A 562 32.42 9.97 7.19
C ALA A 562 33.31 10.02 5.91
N ASP A 563 33.26 9.01 5.03
CA ASP A 563 33.82 9.10 3.68
C ASP A 563 32.82 9.75 2.71
N SER A 564 33.14 11.00 2.34
CA SER A 564 32.40 11.80 1.35
C SER A 564 32.16 11.09 0.01
N SER A 565 33.01 10.16 -0.41
CA SER A 565 32.82 9.49 -1.72
C SER A 565 31.68 8.48 -1.66
N LEU A 566 31.69 7.58 -0.67
CA LEU A 566 30.65 6.57 -0.49
C LEU A 566 29.31 7.21 -0.07
N GLN A 567 29.36 8.25 0.76
CA GLN A 567 28.18 9.02 1.14
C GLN A 567 27.46 9.62 -0.07
N ALA A 568 28.22 10.14 -1.05
CA ALA A 568 27.67 10.70 -2.28
C ALA A 568 26.98 9.64 -3.16
N GLU A 569 27.54 8.44 -3.28
CA GLU A 569 26.88 7.33 -4.00
C GLU A 569 25.55 6.92 -3.34
N TYR A 570 25.50 6.88 -2.00
CA TYR A 570 24.27 6.62 -1.26
C TYR A 570 23.23 7.75 -1.42
N GLN A 571 23.65 9.02 -1.37
CA GLN A 571 22.75 10.16 -1.64
C GLN A 571 22.10 10.03 -3.04
N VAL A 572 22.87 9.70 -4.09
CA VAL A 572 22.33 9.43 -5.43
C VAL A 572 21.39 8.22 -5.45
N THR A 573 21.76 7.13 -4.78
CA THR A 573 20.93 5.93 -4.63
C THR A 573 19.55 6.25 -4.05
N TYR A 574 19.50 7.16 -3.08
CA TYR A 574 18.27 7.55 -2.39
C TYR A 574 17.47 8.62 -3.12
N ILE A 575 18.13 9.56 -3.82
CA ILE A 575 17.47 10.42 -4.81
C ILE A 575 16.71 9.56 -5.83
N ASN A 576 17.37 8.56 -6.43
CA ASN A 576 16.74 7.65 -7.38
C ASN A 576 15.58 6.86 -6.73
N SER A 577 15.80 6.30 -5.53
CA SER A 577 14.81 5.44 -4.86
C SER A 577 13.54 6.20 -4.43
N PHE A 578 13.68 7.42 -3.88
CA PHE A 578 12.51 8.24 -3.50
C PHE A 578 11.77 8.81 -4.72
N THR A 579 12.48 9.13 -5.80
CA THR A 579 11.86 9.52 -7.08
C THR A 579 10.97 8.39 -7.63
N ILE A 580 11.49 7.15 -7.65
CA ILE A 580 10.71 5.97 -8.08
C ILE A 580 9.53 5.69 -7.14
N LEU A 581 9.70 5.82 -5.82
CA LEU A 581 8.61 5.64 -4.86
C LEU A 581 7.45 6.63 -5.10
N ARG A 582 7.77 7.90 -5.36
CA ARG A 582 6.77 8.93 -5.69
C ARG A 582 5.98 8.52 -6.94
N GLU A 583 6.67 8.15 -8.01
CA GLU A 583 6.06 7.71 -9.28
C GLU A 583 5.18 6.46 -9.10
N GLN A 584 5.61 5.51 -8.26
CA GLN A 584 4.87 4.29 -7.97
C GLN A 584 3.64 4.51 -7.07
N MET A 585 3.64 5.56 -6.24
CA MET A 585 2.49 5.96 -5.42
C MET A 585 1.46 6.78 -6.19
N GLU A 586 1.88 7.54 -7.19
CA GLU A 586 1.01 8.42 -8.01
C GLU A 586 -0.15 7.66 -8.68
N VAL A 587 0.05 6.37 -9.00
CA VAL A 587 -0.98 5.46 -9.52
C VAL A 587 -2.22 5.37 -8.62
N TYR A 588 -2.09 5.63 -7.31
CA TYR A 588 -3.19 5.58 -6.34
C TYR A 588 -3.79 6.95 -6.00
N ARG A 589 -3.41 8.03 -6.73
CA ARG A 589 -3.95 9.38 -6.52
C ARG A 589 -5.48 9.39 -6.50
N GLU A 590 -6.14 8.66 -7.39
CA GLU A 590 -7.62 8.62 -7.48
C GLU A 590 -8.28 8.03 -6.22
N CYS A 591 -7.58 7.17 -5.48
CA CYS A 591 -8.11 6.54 -4.27
C CYS A 591 -8.08 7.47 -3.04
N SER A 592 -7.01 8.27 -2.89
CA SER A 592 -6.88 9.23 -1.80
C SER A 592 -5.97 10.42 -2.18
N PRO A 593 -6.47 11.42 -2.94
CA PRO A 593 -5.63 12.47 -3.52
C PRO A 593 -4.80 13.26 -2.50
N PRO A 594 -5.36 13.84 -1.41
CA PRO A 594 -4.58 14.73 -0.55
C PRO A 594 -3.51 13.98 0.27
N GLN A 595 -3.71 12.69 0.56
CA GLN A 595 -2.73 11.84 1.22
C GLN A 595 -1.60 11.42 0.27
N VAL A 596 -1.91 11.00 -0.97
CA VAL A 596 -0.88 10.65 -1.97
C VAL A 596 -0.03 11.88 -2.33
N GLU A 597 -0.65 13.04 -2.52
CA GLU A 597 0.10 14.29 -2.73
C GLU A 597 0.97 14.67 -1.52
N ALA A 598 0.52 14.41 -0.29
CA ALA A 598 1.34 14.66 0.89
C ALA A 598 2.57 13.75 0.95
N VAL A 599 2.44 12.47 0.58
CA VAL A 599 3.59 11.55 0.42
C VAL A 599 4.53 12.05 -0.67
N GLY A 600 3.99 12.48 -1.82
CA GLY A 600 4.79 13.00 -2.93
C GLY A 600 5.64 14.21 -2.52
N ARG A 601 5.04 15.19 -1.82
CA ARG A 601 5.76 16.37 -1.30
C ARG A 601 6.87 16.02 -0.31
N GLU A 602 6.67 15.04 0.57
CA GLU A 602 7.72 14.63 1.53
C GLU A 602 8.87 13.87 0.85
N MET A 603 8.57 13.07 -0.17
CA MET A 603 9.59 12.41 -1.00
C MET A 603 10.40 13.43 -1.81
N GLU A 604 9.75 14.40 -2.44
CA GLU A 604 10.40 15.52 -3.15
C GLU A 604 11.28 16.33 -2.19
N ALA A 605 10.76 16.70 -1.02
CA ALA A 605 11.52 17.47 -0.06
C ALA A 605 12.78 16.73 0.47
N VAL A 606 12.78 15.40 0.53
CA VAL A 606 14.00 14.61 0.82
C VAL A 606 14.94 14.55 -0.38
N VAL A 607 14.43 14.33 -1.59
CA VAL A 607 15.22 14.34 -2.82
C VAL A 607 15.98 15.67 -2.97
N ASP A 608 15.29 16.79 -2.78
CA ASP A 608 15.88 18.14 -2.84
C ASP A 608 16.94 18.35 -1.76
N ARG A 609 16.71 17.89 -0.53
CA ARG A 609 17.71 18.01 0.57
C ARG A 609 18.95 17.16 0.33
N LEU A 610 18.81 15.94 -0.19
CA LEU A 610 19.94 15.07 -0.54
C LEU A 610 20.75 15.69 -1.69
N GLY A 611 20.07 16.23 -2.71
CA GLY A 611 20.69 16.95 -3.81
C GLY A 611 21.42 18.22 -3.39
N GLN A 612 20.81 19.03 -2.52
CA GLN A 612 21.45 20.24 -2.01
C GLN A 612 22.71 19.89 -1.20
N SER A 613 22.72 18.78 -0.45
CA SER A 613 23.93 18.30 0.24
C SER A 613 25.06 18.02 -0.75
N LEU A 614 24.81 17.17 -1.76
CA LEU A 614 25.76 16.86 -2.85
C LEU A 614 26.29 18.14 -3.52
N LEU A 615 25.42 19.11 -3.76
CA LEU A 615 25.78 20.37 -4.40
C LEU A 615 26.64 21.25 -3.49
N GLU A 616 26.34 21.37 -2.19
CA GLU A 616 27.16 22.14 -1.25
C GLU A 616 28.51 21.47 -0.94
N GLU A 617 28.56 20.13 -0.92
CA GLU A 617 29.79 19.34 -0.83
C GLU A 617 30.69 19.62 -2.05
N PHE A 618 30.14 19.57 -3.27
CA PHE A 618 30.85 19.94 -4.49
C PHE A 618 31.33 21.40 -4.46
N LYS A 619 30.44 22.36 -4.19
CA LYS A 619 30.77 23.79 -4.06
C LYS A 619 31.93 24.00 -3.11
N THR A 620 31.90 23.34 -1.94
CA THR A 620 32.95 23.41 -0.93
C THR A 620 34.27 22.85 -1.44
N ALA A 621 34.25 21.73 -2.17
CA ALA A 621 35.45 21.11 -2.75
C ALA A 621 36.12 21.96 -3.85
N VAL A 622 35.35 22.67 -4.70
CA VAL A 622 35.91 23.52 -5.78
C VAL A 622 36.29 24.94 -5.33
N ARG A 623 35.64 25.47 -4.28
CA ARG A 623 35.84 26.83 -3.73
C ARG A 623 37.31 27.25 -3.51
N PRO A 624 38.22 26.45 -2.91
CA PRO A 624 39.59 26.90 -2.66
C PRO A 624 40.40 27.11 -3.95
N PHE A 625 40.08 26.36 -5.01
CA PHE A 625 40.72 26.45 -6.31
C PHE A 625 40.13 27.58 -7.16
N LEU A 626 38.80 27.70 -7.18
CA LEU A 626 38.09 28.79 -7.87
C LEU A 626 38.53 30.17 -7.36
N ARG A 627 38.69 30.34 -6.04
CA ARG A 627 39.24 31.57 -5.41
C ARG A 627 40.63 31.99 -5.91
N ARG A 628 41.37 31.10 -6.58
CA ARG A 628 42.72 31.36 -7.10
C ARG A 628 42.75 31.65 -8.60
N MET A 629 41.63 31.49 -9.33
CA MET A 629 41.53 31.91 -10.74
C MET A 629 41.70 33.43 -10.87
N MET A 630 42.11 33.91 -12.05
CA MET A 630 42.35 35.33 -12.33
C MET A 630 43.39 36.01 -11.41
N THR A 631 44.30 35.23 -10.80
CA THR A 631 45.44 35.73 -10.00
C THR A 631 46.75 35.73 -10.78
N ARG A 632 47.80 36.35 -10.21
CA ARG A 632 49.17 36.27 -10.77
C ARG A 632 49.70 34.84 -10.86
N LYS A 633 49.34 33.97 -9.90
CA LYS A 633 49.74 32.55 -9.89
C LYS A 633 49.04 31.79 -11.01
N TRP A 634 47.72 31.96 -11.14
CA TRP A 634 46.92 31.39 -12.23
C TRP A 634 47.50 31.69 -13.62
N LEU A 635 47.94 32.93 -13.90
CA LEU A 635 48.55 33.28 -15.20
C LEU A 635 49.87 32.53 -15.52
N SER A 636 50.44 31.85 -14.51
CA SER A 636 51.73 31.15 -14.58
C SER A 636 51.61 29.62 -14.50
N THR A 637 50.53 29.06 -13.94
CA THR A 637 50.34 27.62 -13.70
C THR A 637 48.88 27.20 -13.86
N ASP A 638 48.62 25.95 -14.25
CA ASP A 638 47.26 25.39 -14.41
C ASP A 638 46.81 24.45 -13.29
N GLU A 639 47.66 24.20 -12.29
CA GLU A 639 47.39 23.22 -11.23
C GLU A 639 46.07 23.47 -10.48
N ASP A 640 45.78 24.72 -10.09
CA ASP A 640 44.50 25.03 -9.43
C ASP A 640 43.30 24.80 -10.38
N PHE A 641 43.46 24.94 -11.70
CA PHE A 641 42.37 24.70 -12.66
C PHE A 641 42.15 23.20 -12.93
N LYS A 642 43.23 22.43 -13.09
CA LYS A 642 43.16 20.96 -13.22
C LYS A 642 42.44 20.29 -12.03
N GLN A 643 42.56 20.86 -10.83
CA GLN A 643 41.80 20.39 -9.66
C GLN A 643 40.30 20.70 -9.76
N ILE A 644 39.90 21.80 -10.38
CA ILE A 644 38.48 22.12 -10.65
C ILE A 644 37.92 21.10 -11.65
N VAL A 645 38.61 20.87 -12.76
CA VAL A 645 38.20 19.88 -13.79
C VAL A 645 38.09 18.49 -13.17
N LYS A 646 39.14 17.99 -12.50
CA LYS A 646 39.11 16.70 -11.80
C LYS A 646 37.95 16.56 -10.80
N LYS A 647 37.61 17.62 -10.06
CA LYS A 647 36.47 17.57 -9.11
C LYS A 647 35.12 17.60 -9.82
N THR A 648 35.04 18.22 -10.99
CA THR A 648 33.85 18.24 -11.84
C THR A 648 33.67 16.88 -12.56
N ASP A 649 34.76 16.25 -13.00
CA ASP A 649 34.76 14.89 -13.57
C ASP A 649 34.29 13.84 -12.55
N ASN A 650 34.78 13.92 -11.30
CA ASN A 650 34.30 13.06 -10.22
C ASN A 650 32.79 13.23 -10.00
N LEU A 651 32.27 14.46 -10.04
CA LEU A 651 30.82 14.70 -9.96
C LEU A 651 30.08 14.20 -11.20
N SER A 652 30.67 14.30 -12.39
CA SER A 652 30.13 13.76 -13.64
C SER A 652 29.94 12.24 -13.56
N GLN A 653 30.90 11.52 -12.97
CA GLN A 653 30.78 10.09 -12.73
C GLN A 653 29.60 9.74 -11.79
N LEU A 654 29.36 10.55 -10.74
CA LEU A 654 28.19 10.41 -9.87
C LEU A 654 26.88 10.74 -10.60
N CYS A 655 26.86 11.79 -11.43
CA CYS A 655 25.69 12.21 -12.19
C CYS A 655 25.23 11.16 -13.21
N ARG A 656 26.15 10.38 -13.81
CA ARG A 656 25.80 9.23 -14.66
C ARG A 656 24.95 8.19 -13.93
N GLY A 657 25.12 8.08 -12.61
CA GLY A 657 24.33 7.21 -11.75
C GLY A 657 22.97 7.76 -11.32
N MET A 658 22.64 9.03 -11.61
CA MET A 658 21.36 9.68 -11.29
C MET A 658 20.33 9.44 -12.41
N LYS A 659 19.06 9.25 -12.06
CA LYS A 659 17.97 9.09 -13.03
C LYS A 659 17.42 10.44 -13.55
N PRO A 660 17.01 10.51 -14.83
CA PRO A 660 16.14 11.57 -15.33
C PRO A 660 14.76 11.55 -14.65
N PRO A 661 14.05 12.70 -14.56
CA PRO A 661 14.47 14.02 -15.00
C PRO A 661 15.40 14.75 -14.01
N TYR A 662 15.54 14.24 -12.78
CA TYR A 662 16.22 14.94 -11.68
C TYR A 662 17.65 15.38 -12.01
N VAL A 663 18.43 14.48 -12.63
CA VAL A 663 19.83 14.75 -13.04
C VAL A 663 19.99 16.03 -13.87
N GLN A 664 18.99 16.38 -14.70
CA GLN A 664 19.07 17.54 -15.58
C GLN A 664 19.05 18.87 -14.79
N GLY A 665 18.19 18.96 -13.76
CA GLY A 665 18.13 20.11 -12.88
C GLY A 665 19.43 20.28 -12.10
N PHE A 666 19.89 19.18 -11.48
CA PHE A 666 21.14 19.14 -10.72
C PHE A 666 22.35 19.57 -11.57
N VAL A 667 22.54 18.98 -12.76
CA VAL A 667 23.64 19.34 -13.67
C VAL A 667 23.58 20.81 -14.10
N ASN A 668 22.39 21.35 -14.34
CA ASN A 668 22.21 22.75 -14.71
C ASN A 668 22.60 23.72 -13.58
N GLU A 669 22.31 23.39 -12.32
CA GLU A 669 22.77 24.15 -11.15
C GLU A 669 24.29 24.09 -10.96
N VAL A 670 24.90 22.92 -11.16
CA VAL A 670 26.36 22.73 -11.13
C VAL A 670 27.03 23.59 -12.20
N HIS A 671 26.52 23.56 -13.44
CA HIS A 671 27.02 24.37 -14.55
C HIS A 671 26.88 25.88 -14.26
N TYR A 672 25.70 26.30 -13.78
CA TYR A 672 25.46 27.68 -13.36
C TYR A 672 26.44 28.14 -12.26
N HIS A 673 26.64 27.32 -11.22
CA HIS A 673 27.59 27.63 -10.14
C HIS A 673 29.03 27.77 -10.67
N MET A 674 29.48 26.85 -11.52
CA MET A 674 30.84 26.86 -12.06
C MET A 674 31.11 28.12 -12.88
N VAL A 675 30.21 28.46 -13.82
CA VAL A 675 30.28 29.67 -14.63
C VAL A 675 30.25 30.92 -13.75
N LYS A 676 29.30 31.00 -12.82
CA LYS A 676 29.13 32.13 -11.90
C LYS A 676 30.39 32.39 -11.07
N GLU A 677 30.95 31.39 -10.39
CA GLU A 677 32.14 31.62 -9.55
C GLU A 677 33.41 31.82 -10.41
N TYR A 678 33.57 31.16 -11.57
CA TYR A 678 34.72 31.41 -12.46
C TYR A 678 34.74 32.87 -12.94
N ILE A 679 33.63 33.36 -13.50
CA ILE A 679 33.49 34.75 -13.97
C ILE A 679 33.57 35.75 -12.79
N SER A 680 33.06 35.38 -11.61
CA SER A 680 33.16 36.22 -10.40
C SER A 680 34.60 36.56 -10.00
N GLN A 681 35.62 35.76 -10.35
CA GLN A 681 37.01 36.12 -10.03
C GLN A 681 37.49 37.37 -10.78
N LEU A 682 36.96 37.65 -11.99
CA LEU A 682 37.25 38.89 -12.71
C LEU A 682 36.76 40.14 -11.94
N MET A 683 35.72 39.97 -11.11
CA MET A 683 35.09 41.06 -10.37
C MET A 683 35.78 41.39 -9.03
N LYS A 684 36.72 40.54 -8.60
CA LYS A 684 37.46 40.68 -7.34
C LYS A 684 38.67 41.62 -7.41
N ASN A 685 39.06 42.06 -8.61
CA ASN A 685 40.20 42.97 -8.85
C ASN A 685 41.56 42.45 -8.29
N ASN A 686 41.72 41.13 -8.12
CA ASN A 686 42.91 40.49 -7.54
C ASN A 686 44.20 40.65 -8.37
N TYR A 687 44.08 40.89 -9.68
CA TYR A 687 45.21 41.07 -10.57
C TYR A 687 44.89 42.02 -11.72
N SER A 688 45.93 42.55 -12.38
CA SER A 688 45.81 43.49 -13.49
C SER A 688 46.86 43.18 -14.56
N CYS A 689 46.40 42.62 -15.67
CA CYS A 689 47.16 42.07 -16.80
C CYS A 689 47.74 43.14 -17.73
N LYS A 690 48.46 44.13 -17.17
CA LYS A 690 49.09 45.22 -17.92
C LYS A 690 50.02 44.71 -19.04
N ASN A 691 50.07 45.45 -20.14
CA ASN A 691 50.83 45.15 -21.37
C ASN A 691 50.40 43.79 -21.97
N ARG A 692 51.28 43.10 -22.73
CA ARG A 692 51.01 41.81 -23.40
C ARG A 692 50.44 40.68 -22.52
N LYS A 693 50.37 40.87 -21.19
CA LYS A 693 49.75 39.91 -20.27
C LYS A 693 48.25 39.74 -20.51
N HIS A 694 47.54 40.75 -21.02
CA HIS A 694 46.11 40.59 -21.32
C HIS A 694 45.86 39.64 -22.48
N GLU A 695 46.75 39.61 -23.48
CA GLU A 695 46.70 38.64 -24.59
C GLU A 695 46.89 37.21 -24.03
N LYS A 696 47.93 36.99 -23.21
CA LYS A 696 48.16 35.68 -22.56
C LYS A 696 46.98 35.26 -21.65
N ALA A 697 46.43 36.20 -20.88
CA ALA A 697 45.31 35.92 -19.99
C ALA A 697 44.03 35.54 -20.76
N ALA A 698 43.73 36.21 -21.88
CA ALA A 698 42.60 35.87 -22.72
C ALA A 698 42.77 34.52 -23.43
N THR A 699 43.97 34.21 -23.95
CA THR A 699 44.26 32.90 -24.56
C THR A 699 44.06 31.77 -23.54
N LYS A 700 44.69 31.90 -22.37
CA LYS A 700 44.55 30.92 -21.27
C LYS A 700 43.10 30.79 -20.78
N MET A 701 42.38 31.90 -20.66
CA MET A 701 40.96 31.87 -20.27
C MET A 701 40.11 31.16 -21.34
N ARG A 702 40.40 31.34 -22.63
CA ARG A 702 39.69 30.64 -23.71
C ARG A 702 39.96 29.13 -23.71
N GLU A 703 41.21 28.72 -23.49
CA GLU A 703 41.60 27.31 -23.33
C GLU A 703 40.84 26.65 -22.16
N GLN A 704 40.88 27.29 -20.98
CA GLN A 704 40.15 26.82 -19.79
C GLN A 704 38.62 26.85 -19.95
N TRP A 705 38.10 27.80 -20.74
CA TRP A 705 36.66 27.90 -21.00
C TRP A 705 36.17 26.76 -21.89
N ALA A 706 36.93 26.41 -22.93
CA ALA A 706 36.63 25.25 -23.77
C ALA A 706 36.63 23.95 -22.94
N GLU A 707 37.66 23.72 -22.11
CA GLU A 707 37.73 22.53 -21.25
C GLU A 707 36.55 22.44 -20.25
N LEU A 708 36.05 23.57 -19.73
CA LEU A 708 34.81 23.59 -18.94
C LEU A 708 33.55 23.33 -19.78
N GLN A 709 33.49 23.84 -21.02
CA GLN A 709 32.36 23.62 -21.93
C GLN A 709 32.24 22.14 -22.30
N ASP A 710 33.35 21.49 -22.67
CA ASP A 710 33.40 20.06 -23.00
C ASP A 710 32.84 19.20 -21.85
N VAL A 711 33.25 19.46 -20.60
CA VAL A 711 32.77 18.74 -19.41
C VAL A 711 31.25 18.92 -19.19
N PHE A 712 30.70 20.11 -19.43
CA PHE A 712 29.25 20.34 -19.29
C PHE A 712 28.42 19.87 -20.49
N GLU A 713 29.02 19.72 -21.67
CA GLU A 713 28.42 19.08 -22.84
C GLU A 713 28.36 17.55 -22.67
N ASP A 714 29.44 16.93 -22.17
CA ASP A 714 29.47 15.51 -21.78
C ASP A 714 28.43 15.17 -20.68
N LEU A 715 28.24 16.10 -19.73
CA LEU A 715 27.19 16.05 -18.70
C LEU A 715 25.78 16.32 -19.24
N LYS A 716 25.64 16.71 -20.52
CA LYS A 716 24.36 17.06 -21.17
C LYS A 716 23.63 18.20 -20.45
N SER A 717 24.35 19.22 -19.99
CA SER A 717 23.71 20.42 -19.45
C SER A 717 22.93 21.15 -20.55
N THR A 718 21.67 21.49 -20.27
CA THR A 718 20.81 22.27 -21.16
C THR A 718 20.98 23.79 -20.99
N SER A 719 21.84 24.23 -20.05
CA SER A 719 22.16 25.64 -19.80
C SER A 719 23.11 26.24 -20.84
N HIS A 720 22.88 25.99 -22.14
CA HIS A 720 23.72 26.50 -23.23
C HIS A 720 23.82 28.03 -23.28
N TRP A 721 22.83 28.74 -22.72
CA TRP A 721 22.85 30.20 -22.57
C TRP A 721 24.03 30.73 -21.72
N LEU A 722 24.69 29.87 -20.94
CA LEU A 722 25.91 30.22 -20.20
C LEU A 722 27.17 30.22 -21.07
N GLN A 723 27.17 29.54 -22.22
CA GLN A 723 28.37 29.34 -23.03
C GLN A 723 28.98 30.65 -23.59
N PRO A 724 28.20 31.64 -24.08
CA PRO A 724 28.77 32.87 -24.68
C PRO A 724 29.57 33.76 -23.72
N VAL A 725 29.33 33.74 -22.41
CA VAL A 725 29.95 34.72 -21.47
C VAL A 725 31.48 34.66 -21.48
N GLY A 726 32.07 33.46 -21.55
CA GLY A 726 33.52 33.29 -21.56
C GLY A 726 34.17 33.88 -22.79
N GLU A 727 33.56 33.70 -23.97
CA GLU A 727 34.07 34.23 -25.23
C GLU A 727 33.92 35.76 -25.29
N HIS A 728 32.81 36.33 -24.79
CA HIS A 728 32.67 37.77 -24.61
C HIS A 728 33.74 38.36 -23.67
N MET A 729 34.01 37.71 -22.54
CA MET A 729 35.07 38.14 -21.63
C MET A 729 36.46 38.04 -22.30
N CYS A 730 36.76 36.94 -22.97
CA CYS A 730 38.03 36.75 -23.69
C CYS A 730 38.24 37.80 -24.78
N ASN A 731 37.20 38.12 -25.55
CA ASN A 731 37.26 39.15 -26.59
C ASN A 731 37.43 40.56 -26.03
N ILE A 732 36.87 40.88 -24.86
CA ILE A 732 37.10 42.17 -24.19
C ILE A 732 38.53 42.25 -23.61
N ILE A 733 39.01 41.19 -22.96
CA ILE A 733 40.33 41.15 -22.31
C ILE A 733 41.46 41.12 -23.35
N GLY A 734 41.34 40.24 -24.34
CA GLY A 734 42.39 39.91 -25.31
C GLY A 734 42.60 40.94 -26.41
N GLN A 735 41.56 41.69 -26.78
CA GLN A 735 41.59 42.64 -27.90
C GLN A 735 42.81 43.59 -27.80
N LYS A 736 43.60 43.65 -28.88
CA LYS A 736 44.85 44.42 -28.98
C LYS A 736 44.58 45.91 -29.06
N ASN A 737 43.67 46.33 -29.95
CA ASN A 737 43.31 47.73 -30.09
C ASN A 737 42.30 48.15 -29.02
N LYS A 738 42.68 49.09 -28.15
CA LYS A 738 41.82 49.59 -27.07
C LYS A 738 40.52 50.24 -27.58
N ARG A 739 40.46 50.67 -28.84
CA ARG A 739 39.28 51.33 -29.43
C ARG A 739 38.19 50.33 -29.85
N GLU A 740 38.60 49.19 -30.39
CA GLU A 740 37.74 48.12 -30.95
C GLU A 740 36.97 47.33 -29.88
N ILE A 741 37.32 47.44 -28.59
CA ILE A 741 36.58 46.79 -27.48
C ILE A 741 35.09 47.15 -27.47
N LYS A 742 34.73 48.32 -28.01
CA LYS A 742 33.34 48.80 -28.12
C LYS A 742 32.49 47.92 -29.04
N GLU A 743 33.11 47.25 -30.01
CA GLU A 743 32.43 46.36 -30.96
C GLU A 743 31.99 45.05 -30.27
N ASN A 744 32.82 44.55 -29.34
CA ASN A 744 32.54 43.35 -28.54
C ASN A 744 31.48 43.57 -27.44
N LEU A 745 30.95 44.79 -27.25
CA LEU A 745 29.93 45.07 -26.24
C LEU A 745 28.50 44.78 -26.71
N ASP A 746 28.25 44.76 -28.01
CA ASP A 746 26.89 44.66 -28.55
C ASP A 746 26.30 43.26 -28.26
N GLY A 747 27.00 42.21 -28.68
CA GLY A 747 26.65 40.81 -28.37
C GLY A 747 26.59 40.53 -26.87
N LEU A 748 27.54 41.05 -26.08
CA LEU A 748 27.53 40.88 -24.62
C LEU A 748 26.29 41.49 -23.95
N VAL A 749 25.82 42.66 -24.40
CA VAL A 749 24.60 43.28 -23.84
C VAL A 749 23.33 42.59 -24.35
N LYS A 750 23.36 42.02 -25.56
CA LYS A 750 22.26 41.22 -26.10
C LYS A 750 22.08 39.90 -25.34
N ASP A 751 23.17 39.17 -25.12
CA ASP A 751 23.15 37.85 -24.50
C ASP A 751 23.04 37.93 -22.96
N TYR A 752 23.59 39.00 -22.35
CA TYR A 752 23.55 39.23 -20.90
C TYR A 752 23.16 40.68 -20.58
N PRO A 753 21.88 41.04 -20.76
CA PRO A 753 21.38 42.40 -20.55
C PRO A 753 21.48 42.86 -19.10
N ASP A 754 21.68 41.95 -18.14
CA ASP A 754 21.84 42.26 -16.73
C ASP A 754 23.26 42.74 -16.35
N ILE A 755 24.24 42.65 -17.26
CA ILE A 755 25.59 43.16 -17.03
C ILE A 755 25.58 44.64 -16.64
N SER A 756 26.36 45.01 -15.62
CA SER A 756 26.38 46.35 -15.05
C SER A 756 27.66 47.09 -15.45
N LYS A 757 27.62 48.42 -15.36
CA LYS A 757 28.81 49.26 -15.48
C LYS A 757 29.90 48.89 -14.47
N LYS A 758 29.53 48.32 -13.30
CA LYS A 758 30.48 47.81 -12.30
C LYS A 758 31.17 46.53 -12.80
N HIS A 759 30.43 45.59 -13.40
CA HIS A 759 30.98 44.35 -13.99
C HIS A 759 32.01 44.68 -15.07
N LEU A 760 31.64 45.47 -16.09
CA LEU A 760 32.59 45.86 -17.15
C LEU A 760 33.77 46.68 -16.60
N SER A 761 33.55 47.52 -15.59
CA SER A 761 34.63 48.28 -14.92
C SER A 761 35.70 47.37 -14.31
N ALA A 762 35.32 46.22 -13.74
CA ALA A 762 36.25 45.24 -13.16
C ALA A 762 36.95 44.39 -14.23
N VAL A 763 36.23 43.94 -15.27
CA VAL A 763 36.84 43.26 -16.43
C VAL A 763 37.91 44.14 -17.10
N LEU A 764 37.63 45.44 -17.26
CA LEU A 764 38.61 46.43 -17.76
C LEU A 764 39.78 46.64 -16.78
N TYR A 765 39.57 46.57 -15.46
CA TYR A 765 40.65 46.60 -14.47
C TYR A 765 41.56 45.37 -14.60
N PHE A 766 40.98 44.17 -14.70
CA PHE A 766 41.71 42.92 -14.90
C PHE A 766 42.52 42.95 -16.20
N ARG A 767 41.99 43.51 -17.29
CA ARG A 767 42.73 43.76 -18.54
C ARG A 767 43.93 44.72 -18.38
N GLY A 768 43.97 45.56 -17.36
CA GLY A 768 45.00 46.60 -17.19
C GLY A 768 44.56 48.04 -17.49
N MET A 769 43.27 48.27 -17.79
CA MET A 769 42.71 49.61 -17.99
C MET A 769 42.18 50.20 -16.68
N VAL A 770 43.08 50.64 -15.80
CA VAL A 770 42.72 51.25 -14.51
C VAL A 770 42.07 52.63 -14.70
N ARG A 771 42.69 53.52 -15.49
CA ARG A 771 42.19 54.88 -15.79
C ARG A 771 42.43 55.24 -17.27
N GLY A 772 41.83 56.32 -17.77
CA GLY A 772 42.07 56.89 -19.10
C GLY A 772 40.82 57.13 -19.97
N ARG A 773 40.95 57.94 -21.04
CA ARG A 773 39.84 58.35 -21.92
C ARG A 773 39.11 57.16 -22.57
N GLU A 774 39.84 56.22 -23.17
CA GLU A 774 39.23 55.05 -23.82
C GLU A 774 38.41 54.19 -22.85
N ARG A 775 38.86 54.03 -21.60
CA ARG A 775 38.10 53.32 -20.55
C ARG A 775 36.72 53.95 -20.34
N GLN A 776 36.67 55.28 -20.26
CA GLN A 776 35.42 56.01 -20.09
C GLN A 776 34.53 55.95 -21.35
N LEU A 777 35.12 55.94 -22.55
CA LEU A 777 34.36 55.76 -23.79
C LEU A 777 33.74 54.36 -23.90
N ILE A 778 34.45 53.31 -23.48
CA ILE A 778 33.92 51.93 -23.43
C ILE A 778 32.76 51.84 -22.42
N LEU A 779 32.92 52.38 -21.21
CA LEU A 779 31.85 52.40 -20.20
C LEU A 779 30.64 53.27 -20.61
N ARG A 780 30.84 54.33 -21.39
CA ARG A 780 29.75 55.12 -22.00
C ARG A 780 29.01 54.31 -23.05
N ARG A 781 29.72 53.60 -23.95
CA ARG A 781 29.09 52.74 -24.96
C ARG A 781 28.24 51.64 -24.34
N LEU A 782 28.67 51.02 -23.24
CA LEU A 782 27.81 50.08 -22.49
C LEU A 782 26.51 50.77 -22.02
N THR A 783 26.62 51.97 -21.45
CA THR A 783 25.46 52.73 -20.94
C THR A 783 24.48 53.09 -22.07
N GLU A 784 24.99 53.41 -23.25
CA GLU A 784 24.21 53.67 -24.46
C GLU A 784 23.49 52.41 -24.95
N LEU A 785 24.20 51.28 -25.07
CA LEU A 785 23.63 49.99 -25.48
C LEU A 785 22.54 49.49 -24.53
N LYS A 786 22.73 49.64 -23.21
CA LYS A 786 21.68 49.30 -22.23
C LYS A 786 20.44 50.18 -22.36
N ARG A 787 20.57 51.42 -22.84
CA ARG A 787 19.42 52.31 -23.11
C ARG A 787 18.64 51.88 -24.36
N THR A 788 19.31 51.28 -25.35
CA THR A 788 18.65 50.81 -26.59
C THR A 788 18.00 49.44 -26.46
N VAL A 789 18.48 48.58 -25.54
CA VAL A 789 17.90 47.24 -25.31
C VAL A 789 16.68 47.25 -24.38
N GLY A 790 16.53 48.24 -23.51
CA GLY A 790 15.36 48.36 -22.62
C GLY A 790 15.31 47.29 -21.52
N ASP A 791 14.15 47.16 -20.86
CA ASP A 791 13.88 46.15 -19.81
C ASP A 791 13.24 44.86 -20.39
N SER A 792 13.38 44.63 -21.71
CA SER A 792 12.79 43.51 -22.44
C SER A 792 13.69 42.27 -22.53
N GLY A 793 14.70 42.17 -21.66
CA GLY A 793 15.50 40.95 -21.52
C GLY A 793 14.72 39.85 -20.81
N ASP A 794 15.02 38.59 -21.14
CA ASP A 794 14.45 37.45 -20.41
C ASP A 794 14.97 37.44 -18.97
N LYS A 795 14.10 37.79 -18.02
CA LYS A 795 14.43 37.91 -16.60
C LYS A 795 14.69 36.56 -15.93
N SER A 796 14.45 35.44 -16.62
CA SER A 796 14.78 34.10 -16.12
C SER A 796 16.26 33.72 -16.25
N GLN A 797 17.04 34.42 -17.10
CA GLN A 797 18.45 34.11 -17.39
C GLN A 797 19.40 35.22 -16.89
N ALA A 798 19.40 35.47 -15.59
CA ALA A 798 20.24 36.49 -14.95
C ALA A 798 21.54 35.87 -14.38
N LEU A 799 22.69 36.16 -15.02
CA LEU A 799 24.01 35.71 -14.54
C LEU A 799 24.73 36.81 -13.74
N PHE A 800 24.79 38.03 -14.27
CA PHE A 800 25.56 39.11 -13.66
C PHE A 800 24.86 39.78 -12.48
N SER A 801 23.53 39.75 -12.40
CA SER A 801 22.77 40.20 -11.22
C SER A 801 23.22 39.48 -9.95
N ASP A 802 23.64 38.24 -10.13
CA ASP A 802 24.01 37.28 -9.10
C ASP A 802 25.49 37.36 -8.70
N ILE A 803 26.29 38.16 -9.43
CA ILE A 803 27.73 38.32 -9.26
C ILE A 803 28.04 39.65 -8.55
N GLN A 804 28.71 39.59 -7.40
CA GLN A 804 29.10 40.80 -6.66
C GLN A 804 30.42 41.38 -7.18
N VAL A 805 30.50 42.72 -7.29
CA VAL A 805 31.73 43.45 -7.66
C VAL A 805 32.39 44.05 -6.45
N THR A 806 33.68 43.78 -6.28
CA THR A 806 34.50 44.44 -5.25
C THR A 806 34.65 45.92 -5.60
N ILE A 807 33.99 46.78 -4.81
CA ILE A 807 34.06 48.24 -4.94
C ILE A 807 35.41 48.73 -4.39
N ASN A 808 36.46 48.64 -5.23
CA ASN A 808 37.59 49.55 -5.09
C ASN A 808 37.17 50.91 -5.66
N THR A 809 36.42 51.67 -4.87
CA THR A 809 36.34 53.13 -5.04
C THR A 809 37.75 53.68 -4.97
N ASP A 810 38.14 54.45 -5.98
CA ASP A 810 39.32 55.29 -5.90
C ASP A 810 39.22 56.14 -4.62
N CYS A 811 40.19 56.02 -3.70
CA CYS A 811 40.38 57.04 -2.68
C CYS A 811 40.59 58.40 -3.37
N LEU A 812 40.10 59.48 -2.73
CA LEU A 812 40.02 60.87 -3.23
C LEU A 812 38.74 61.23 -4.01
N ALA A 813 37.59 61.13 -3.35
CA ALA A 813 36.46 62.04 -3.57
C ALA A 813 35.56 62.12 -2.32
N ASN A 814 36.10 62.67 -1.22
CA ASN A 814 35.40 63.40 -0.14
C ASN A 814 36.36 63.56 1.04
N VAL A 815 36.79 64.79 1.30
CA VAL A 815 37.34 65.19 2.59
C VAL A 815 36.17 65.77 3.39
N PRO A 816 35.74 65.16 4.50
CA PRO A 816 34.93 65.86 5.48
C PRO A 816 35.84 66.86 6.18
N LEU A 817 35.59 68.15 5.96
CA LEU A 817 36.01 69.18 6.91
C LEU A 817 35.35 68.90 8.27
N LEU A 818 36.02 69.35 9.34
CA LEU A 818 35.62 69.37 10.76
C LEU A 818 36.23 68.30 11.67
N CYS A 819 37.45 68.59 12.12
CA CYS A 819 37.84 68.35 13.50
C CYS A 819 38.37 69.66 14.10
N LEU A 820 37.58 70.32 14.95
CA LEU A 820 38.05 71.09 16.11
C LEU A 820 36.96 71.04 17.20
N PRO A 821 37.33 71.09 18.50
CA PRO A 821 36.45 70.69 19.60
C PRO A 821 35.75 71.88 20.28
N LEU A 822 34.68 71.60 21.03
CA LEU A 822 34.18 72.51 22.07
C LEU A 822 33.60 71.77 23.28
N PHE A 823 33.88 72.33 24.45
CA PHE A 823 33.37 71.93 25.77
C PHE A 823 31.91 72.39 25.97
N SER A 824 31.14 71.68 26.80
CA SER A 824 30.73 72.16 28.14
C SER A 824 29.31 71.73 28.61
N ALA A 825 29.26 71.20 29.84
CA ALA A 825 28.28 71.36 30.93
C ALA A 825 26.75 71.14 30.76
N ASP A 826 26.26 70.27 31.67
CA ASP A 826 25.12 70.44 32.59
C ASP A 826 23.70 70.81 32.08
N SER A 827 22.79 69.83 32.16
CA SER A 827 21.66 69.82 33.13
C SER A 827 21.03 68.42 33.22
#